data_AF-A0AAU5MB76-F1
#
_entry.id   AF-A0AAU5MB76-F1
#
_cell.length_a   1.000
_cell.length_b   1.000
_cell.length_c   1.000
_cell.angle_alpha   90.00
_cell.angle_beta   90.00
_cell.angle_gamma   90.00
#
_symmetry.space_group_name_H-M   'P 1'
#
loop_
_entity.id
_entity.type
_entity.pdbx_description
1 polymer ?
#
loop_
_entity_poly.entity_id
_entity_poly.type
_entity_poly.pdbx_seq_one_letter_code
_entity_poly.pdbx_strand_id
1 'polypeptide(L)'
;MRNRLFSLFLAVLLVVGALTTTTGVASSAATPATYGPFDPRIELDGHWGRDDDVAITVNSGSSVRLRFTGSHLGALFNTASITVPAQLYVAIDGGTPALHKVDADHLAFADDLDPTVAHTAEILVKDVDEYENRWNVPLETGVVLKKVELGPDAKLIPLPTTAEHRIEFYGDSITQGVMALCAELGTDCADGTKAYPHLVGEAFGADTNQVGFGKQGILQPGHGNVGTAADSFGWDLAGFPAGNFDPGAVVVNFGTNDAAYSSAEFVPAYLAYLREIRTADPNALIVALRPFNGTHADDIKTAVAAAKDRRIVYVDTTGWLGPDDFNGSTHPNVQGHQIAAAKLTAVLKHLTGWSTGPIGIPKLAPAGATCSDTPLSLTFQGPVRLGVAGKMQIRQADGEVVDTIDLADLTSYQRTVGDARTDYDQVHTWTYQAVVVDGRTVTIYPHQRLAGGQVYSVTVDPGFVVGNPGASWQFRTQRDPKTDAHLTVGAHGDFCTVQAAIDFVAPGHKSTIDVAPGTYRELIWVPPTKPGITISGAGAGRTVIGYPNNNLLNGDSAMANVPMEQSYCQRRVIPQSDRFNCWRSAMAVFADDFTMTDVTVQNLTPYRGSQAEAFFGNGSRMVLARVRILGYQDSLRLQGQAFVTNSYVEGDVDFVWGTGGVFIQDSELKALHEGYYNQVRNIDNGPGNIFVRVRLTRGPDAPDDSVYLARAELSRFPTSQVVFIDSAMDSQVAKTGWQITSPNDCAAAGQIRFWEYHSTDLAGHPLDTTVRLACSRQLGDAEAAQLRDPSFVFAGWHPVVPRSER
;
A
#
# COMPACT_ATOMS: atom_id res chain seq x y z
N MET A 1 -10.23 12.81 -33.90
CA MET A 1 -9.50 12.80 -35.20
C MET A 1 -8.11 13.36 -34.99
N ARG A 2 -7.09 12.63 -35.49
CA ARG A 2 -5.66 13.02 -35.64
C ARG A 2 -4.88 13.16 -34.31
N ASN A 3 -3.69 12.62 -34.12
CA ASN A 3 -2.77 11.90 -35.03
C ASN A 3 -1.72 11.12 -34.21
N ARG A 4 -1.54 9.83 -34.53
CA ARG A 4 -0.29 9.07 -34.32
C ARG A 4 0.54 9.14 -35.60
N LEU A 5 1.86 9.31 -35.49
CA LEU A 5 2.86 9.02 -36.54
C LEU A 5 4.17 8.65 -35.83
N PHE A 6 4.57 7.38 -35.79
CA PHE A 6 5.27 6.55 -36.80
C PHE A 6 6.81 6.62 -36.67
N SER A 7 7.36 5.53 -36.13
CA SER A 7 8.74 5.09 -36.32
C SER A 7 8.96 4.68 -37.78
N LEU A 8 10.13 4.97 -38.35
CA LEU A 8 10.57 4.45 -39.63
C LEU A 8 11.92 3.72 -39.47
N PHE A 9 11.94 2.46 -39.90
CA PHE A 9 13.13 1.66 -40.15
C PHE A 9 13.97 2.28 -41.28
N LEU A 10 15.30 2.17 -41.17
CA LEU A 10 16.19 2.22 -42.32
C LEU A 10 17.26 1.14 -42.20
N ALA A 11 17.38 0.32 -43.24
CA ALA A 11 18.39 -0.71 -43.37
C ALA A 11 19.29 -0.44 -44.59
N VAL A 12 20.55 -0.80 -44.43
CA VAL A 12 21.59 -1.16 -45.42
C VAL A 12 22.47 -0.05 -46.02
N LEU A 13 23.76 -0.08 -45.65
CA LEU A 13 24.86 -0.27 -46.63
C LEU A 13 26.18 -0.68 -45.95
N LEU A 14 26.68 -1.85 -46.36
CA LEU A 14 27.99 -2.42 -46.07
C LEU A 14 29.09 -1.61 -46.79
N VAL A 15 30.11 -1.15 -46.05
CA VAL A 15 31.44 -0.85 -46.59
C VAL A 15 32.48 -1.52 -45.70
N VAL A 16 33.21 -2.47 -46.28
CA VAL A 16 34.34 -3.16 -45.67
C VAL A 16 35.56 -2.24 -45.68
N GLY A 17 36.01 -1.84 -44.50
CA GLY A 17 37.29 -1.16 -44.28
C GLY A 17 38.02 -1.84 -43.13
N ALA A 18 39.07 -2.61 -43.43
CA ALA A 18 39.92 -3.24 -42.44
C ALA A 18 40.78 -2.16 -41.75
N LEU A 19 40.43 -1.82 -40.53
CA LEU A 19 41.26 -1.04 -39.62
C LEU A 19 41.41 -1.84 -38.33
N THR A 20 42.64 -2.27 -38.07
CA THR A 20 43.06 -2.89 -36.82
C THR A 20 42.99 -1.85 -35.71
N THR A 21 41.87 -1.84 -34.97
CA THR A 21 41.74 -1.10 -33.71
C THR A 21 41.83 -2.09 -32.56
N THR A 22 42.76 -1.81 -31.66
CA THR A 22 42.89 -2.47 -30.35
C THR A 22 41.54 -2.41 -29.64
N THR A 23 40.93 -3.55 -29.36
CA THR A 23 39.72 -3.66 -28.55
C THR A 23 40.06 -3.30 -27.10
N GLY A 24 40.04 -2.00 -26.81
CA GLY A 24 39.69 -1.55 -25.47
C GLY A 24 38.27 -2.03 -25.23
N VAL A 25 38.10 -2.91 -24.25
CA VAL A 25 36.77 -3.22 -23.72
C VAL A 25 36.25 -1.92 -23.14
N ALA A 26 35.43 -1.21 -23.91
CA ALA A 26 34.58 -0.18 -23.35
C ALA A 26 33.69 -0.93 -22.35
N SER A 27 34.00 -0.81 -21.06
CA SER A 27 33.06 -1.11 -20.00
C SER A 27 31.81 -0.34 -20.33
N SER A 28 30.76 -1.00 -20.83
CA SER A 28 29.44 -0.40 -20.86
C SER A 28 29.17 0.06 -19.44
N ALA A 29 29.10 1.37 -19.20
CA ALA A 29 28.70 1.88 -17.89
C ALA A 29 27.40 1.17 -17.53
N ALA A 30 27.43 0.36 -16.47
CA ALA A 30 26.29 -0.43 -16.07
C ALA A 30 25.12 0.53 -15.82
N THR A 31 23.93 0.18 -16.32
CA THR A 31 22.77 1.07 -16.25
C THR A 31 22.35 1.23 -14.79
N PRO A 32 22.14 2.47 -14.29
CA PRO A 32 21.64 2.70 -12.94
C PRO A 32 20.32 1.97 -12.70
N ALA A 33 20.12 1.49 -11.47
CA ALA A 33 18.84 0.94 -11.06
C ALA A 33 17.87 2.09 -10.76
N THR A 34 16.66 2.07 -11.32
CA THR A 34 15.67 3.13 -11.09
C THR A 34 14.34 2.57 -10.65
N TYR A 35 13.68 3.27 -9.72
CA TYR A 35 12.43 2.86 -9.09
C TYR A 35 11.43 4.00 -9.19
N GLY A 36 10.20 3.71 -9.61
CA GLY A 36 9.11 4.69 -9.59
C GLY A 36 8.74 5.06 -8.14
N PRO A 37 8.18 6.24 -7.88
CA PRO A 37 7.91 6.74 -6.53
C PRO A 37 6.85 5.92 -5.77
N PHE A 38 6.06 5.10 -6.48
CA PHE A 38 5.06 4.22 -5.89
C PHE A 38 5.54 2.78 -5.72
N ASP A 39 6.85 2.51 -5.85
CA ASP A 39 7.41 1.23 -5.42
C ASP A 39 7.06 1.00 -3.94
N PRO A 40 6.53 -0.18 -3.56
CA PRO A 40 6.07 -0.46 -2.20
C PRO A 40 7.17 -0.44 -1.12
N ARG A 41 8.44 -0.28 -1.51
CA ARG A 41 9.59 -0.12 -0.61
C ARG A 41 10.00 1.36 -0.44
N ILE A 42 9.30 2.28 -1.11
CA ILE A 42 9.41 3.73 -0.92
C ILE A 42 8.18 4.19 -0.14
N GLU A 43 8.42 4.87 0.98
CA GLU A 43 7.37 5.50 1.77
C GLU A 43 7.26 6.97 1.36
N LEU A 44 6.05 7.38 0.96
CA LEU A 44 5.69 8.77 0.75
C LEU A 44 4.87 9.23 1.95
N ASP A 45 5.37 10.24 2.66
CA ASP A 45 4.69 10.85 3.81
C ASP A 45 4.38 12.32 3.49
N GLY A 46 3.25 12.80 4.01
CA GLY A 46 2.63 14.06 3.62
C GLY A 46 1.80 13.99 2.35
N HIS A 47 1.47 15.17 1.86
CA HIS A 47 0.53 15.36 0.75
C HIS A 47 1.26 15.16 -0.59
N TRP A 48 0.92 14.10 -1.32
CA TRP A 48 1.54 13.72 -2.59
C TRP A 48 0.48 13.35 -3.63
N GLY A 49 0.35 14.21 -4.63
CA GLY A 49 -0.41 13.96 -5.85
C GLY A 49 0.20 12.81 -6.64
N ARG A 50 -0.66 11.96 -7.17
CA ARG A 50 -0.27 10.80 -7.99
C ARG A 50 -0.71 11.00 -9.43
N ASP A 51 0.25 10.96 -10.36
CA ASP A 51 -0.02 10.99 -11.81
C ASP A 51 0.80 9.91 -12.52
N ASP A 52 0.17 8.84 -12.98
CA ASP A 52 0.80 7.68 -13.63
C ASP A 52 2.09 7.19 -12.97
N ASP A 53 3.24 7.69 -13.43
CA ASP A 53 4.58 7.29 -12.99
C ASP A 53 5.31 8.38 -12.17
N VAL A 54 4.63 9.46 -11.77
CA VAL A 54 5.21 10.57 -11.01
C VAL A 54 4.44 10.88 -9.73
N ALA A 55 5.20 11.26 -8.70
CA ALA A 55 4.67 11.79 -7.46
C ALA A 55 4.92 13.31 -7.42
N ILE A 56 3.88 14.07 -7.10
CA ILE A 56 3.90 15.54 -7.14
C ILE A 56 3.59 16.06 -5.73
N THR A 57 4.40 16.96 -5.20
CA THR A 57 4.03 17.73 -4.01
C THR A 57 4.33 19.20 -4.17
N VAL A 58 3.43 20.00 -3.60
CA VAL A 58 3.48 21.47 -3.54
C VAL A 58 3.52 21.94 -2.08
N ASN A 59 3.66 20.99 -1.15
CA ASN A 59 3.58 21.19 0.29
C ASN A 59 4.92 20.94 0.96
N SER A 60 5.34 21.89 1.79
CA SER A 60 6.50 21.77 2.67
C SER A 60 6.24 20.73 3.75
N GLY A 61 7.27 19.99 4.17
CA GLY A 61 7.16 18.93 5.17
C GLY A 61 6.81 17.54 4.61
N SER A 62 6.38 17.42 3.35
CA SER A 62 6.29 16.13 2.65
C SER A 62 7.66 15.45 2.58
N SER A 63 7.70 14.12 2.62
CA SER A 63 8.95 13.37 2.55
C SER A 63 8.87 12.07 1.77
N VAL A 64 10.04 11.60 1.34
CA VAL A 64 10.27 10.28 0.75
C VAL A 64 11.27 9.54 1.65
N ARG A 65 10.91 8.36 2.13
CA ARG A 65 11.80 7.50 2.91
C ARG A 65 12.01 6.16 2.21
N LEU A 66 13.24 5.67 2.21
CA LEU A 66 13.57 4.39 1.59
C LEU A 66 14.80 3.73 2.22
N ARG A 67 14.94 2.44 1.97
CA ARG A 67 16.15 1.67 2.27
C ARG A 67 16.69 1.00 1.03
N PHE A 68 18.00 0.95 0.92
CA PHE A 68 18.65 0.53 -0.32
C PHE A 68 20.03 -0.08 -0.08
N THR A 69 20.54 -0.78 -1.08
CA THR A 69 21.93 -1.25 -1.17
C THR A 69 22.73 -0.39 -2.15
N GLY A 70 24.05 -0.57 -2.19
CA GLY A 70 24.89 0.02 -3.22
C GLY A 70 25.47 1.38 -2.82
N SER A 71 26.30 1.92 -3.70
CA SER A 71 27.19 3.04 -3.38
C SER A 71 26.66 4.43 -3.76
N HIS A 72 25.44 4.51 -4.30
CA HIS A 72 24.91 5.74 -4.89
C HIS A 72 23.42 5.90 -4.60
N LEU A 73 23.00 7.14 -4.32
CA LEU A 73 21.61 7.57 -4.29
C LEU A 73 21.45 8.87 -5.10
N GLY A 74 20.46 8.87 -5.99
CA GLY A 74 19.99 10.05 -6.71
C GLY A 74 18.49 9.99 -6.96
N ALA A 75 17.98 10.99 -7.66
CA ALA A 75 16.60 11.02 -8.13
C ALA A 75 16.46 11.76 -9.45
N LEU A 76 15.40 11.39 -10.19
CA LEU A 76 14.99 12.02 -11.42
C LEU A 76 13.73 12.85 -11.18
N PHE A 77 13.75 14.08 -11.66
CA PHE A 77 12.67 15.06 -11.52
C PHE A 77 12.14 15.49 -12.88
N ASN A 78 11.00 16.19 -12.88
CA ASN A 78 10.56 17.00 -14.01
C ASN A 78 10.70 18.48 -13.64
N THR A 79 11.71 19.15 -14.19
CA THR A 79 11.94 20.58 -13.92
C THR A 79 11.59 21.49 -15.09
N ALA A 80 11.01 20.94 -16.17
CA ALA A 80 10.82 21.66 -17.43
C ALA A 80 9.99 22.96 -17.32
N SER A 81 9.08 23.04 -16.35
CA SER A 81 8.25 24.23 -16.10
C SER A 81 8.62 24.98 -14.81
N ILE A 82 9.58 24.48 -14.03
CA ILE A 82 9.95 25.03 -12.73
C ILE A 82 10.81 26.29 -12.93
N THR A 83 10.32 27.44 -12.45
CA THR A 83 11.02 28.73 -12.46
C THR A 83 11.74 28.99 -11.14
N VAL A 84 11.14 28.57 -10.02
CA VAL A 84 11.72 28.65 -8.67
C VAL A 84 11.80 27.25 -8.07
N PRO A 85 13.01 26.66 -8.02
CA PRO A 85 13.23 25.32 -7.49
C PRO A 85 12.78 25.17 -6.03
N ALA A 86 12.08 24.08 -5.74
CA ALA A 86 11.87 23.62 -4.38
C ALA A 86 13.22 23.22 -3.74
N GLN A 87 13.27 23.24 -2.40
CA GLN A 87 14.44 22.84 -1.63
C GLN A 87 14.19 21.54 -0.88
N LEU A 88 15.18 20.65 -0.88
CA LEU A 88 15.13 19.35 -0.24
C LEU A 88 16.22 19.24 0.83
N TYR A 89 15.88 18.64 1.97
CA TYR A 89 16.85 18.10 2.91
C TYR A 89 17.00 16.59 2.68
N VAL A 90 18.22 16.14 2.40
CA VAL A 90 18.52 14.72 2.20
C VAL A 90 19.46 14.22 3.28
N ALA A 91 19.01 13.23 4.05
CA ALA A 91 19.81 12.58 5.07
C ALA A 91 20.02 11.10 4.71
N ILE A 92 21.28 10.65 4.76
CA ILE A 92 21.66 9.24 4.63
C ILE A 92 22.06 8.71 5.99
N ASP A 93 21.55 7.54 6.36
CA ASP A 93 21.89 6.81 7.59
C ASP A 93 21.73 7.64 8.88
N GLY A 94 20.73 8.53 8.89
CA GLY A 94 20.46 9.43 10.01
C GLY A 94 21.53 10.51 10.22
N GLY A 95 22.41 10.72 9.23
CA GLY A 95 23.40 11.79 9.21
C GLY A 95 22.78 13.18 9.10
N THR A 96 23.63 14.21 9.21
CA THR A 96 23.20 15.60 9.05
C THR A 96 22.57 15.82 7.66
N PRO A 97 21.34 16.37 7.57
CA PRO A 97 20.71 16.59 6.28
C PRO A 97 21.48 17.58 5.41
N ALA A 98 21.71 17.21 4.15
CA ALA A 98 22.27 18.09 3.12
C ALA A 98 21.16 18.83 2.37
N LEU A 99 21.38 20.11 2.07
CA LEU A 99 20.41 20.94 1.33
C LEU A 99 20.65 20.81 -0.18
N HIS A 100 19.60 20.48 -0.93
CA HIS A 100 19.60 20.41 -2.39
C HIS A 100 18.49 21.29 -2.98
N LYS A 101 18.73 21.89 -4.15
CA LYS A 101 17.70 22.59 -4.93
C LYS A 101 17.28 21.71 -6.10
N VAL A 102 15.98 21.63 -6.39
CA VAL A 102 15.44 20.83 -7.50
C VAL A 102 15.52 21.62 -8.82
N ASP A 103 16.74 21.92 -9.26
CA ASP A 103 17.03 22.77 -10.41
C ASP A 103 17.52 22.00 -11.65
N ALA A 104 17.58 20.67 -11.56
CA ALA A 104 17.93 19.77 -12.66
C ALA A 104 17.01 18.53 -12.68
N ASP A 105 16.81 17.98 -13.88
CA ASP A 105 16.04 16.73 -14.08
C ASP A 105 16.70 15.51 -13.42
N HIS A 106 17.98 15.60 -13.04
CA HIS A 106 18.73 14.55 -12.37
C HIS A 106 19.61 15.14 -11.28
N LEU A 107 19.47 14.63 -10.07
CA LEU A 107 20.28 15.03 -8.92
C LEU A 107 20.90 13.80 -8.26
N ALA A 108 22.22 13.81 -8.08
CA ALA A 108 22.94 12.91 -7.20
C ALA A 108 22.91 13.47 -5.77
N PHE A 109 22.51 12.64 -4.80
CA PHE A 109 22.47 13.02 -3.40
C PHE A 109 23.65 12.47 -2.62
N ALA A 110 24.06 11.24 -2.92
CA ALA A 110 25.20 10.59 -2.27
C ALA A 110 25.92 9.65 -3.22
N ASP A 111 27.24 9.61 -3.10
CA ASP A 111 28.16 8.73 -3.80
C ASP A 111 29.13 8.10 -2.78
N ASP A 112 29.88 7.09 -3.22
CA ASP A 112 30.90 6.40 -2.42
C ASP A 112 30.36 5.78 -1.10
N LEU A 113 29.06 5.45 -1.06
CA LEU A 113 28.48 4.69 0.04
C LEU A 113 29.02 3.25 0.03
N ASP A 114 29.01 2.57 1.18
CA ASP A 114 29.51 1.20 1.29
C ASP A 114 28.53 0.22 0.62
N PRO A 115 28.86 -0.36 -0.55
CA PRO A 115 27.91 -1.19 -1.29
C PRO A 115 27.62 -2.54 -0.61
N THR A 116 28.34 -2.88 0.46
CA THR A 116 28.22 -4.16 1.17
C THR A 116 27.19 -4.15 2.30
N VAL A 117 26.65 -2.98 2.65
CA VAL A 117 25.65 -2.82 3.71
C VAL A 117 24.36 -2.20 3.18
N ALA A 118 23.32 -2.24 4.02
CA ALA A 118 22.07 -1.55 3.78
C ALA A 118 22.15 -0.08 4.27
N HIS A 119 21.66 0.85 3.45
CA HIS A 119 21.51 2.26 3.75
C HIS A 119 20.05 2.65 3.96
N THR A 120 19.84 3.78 4.63
CA THR A 120 18.55 4.48 4.75
C THR A 120 18.69 5.87 4.15
N ALA A 121 17.62 6.36 3.50
CA ALA A 121 17.54 7.74 3.06
C ALA A 121 16.19 8.36 3.45
N GLU A 122 16.26 9.63 3.83
CA GLU A 122 15.10 10.50 4.06
C GLU A 122 15.30 11.77 3.23
N ILE A 123 14.38 12.01 2.29
CA ILE A 123 14.34 13.18 1.41
C ILE A 123 13.12 14.00 1.83
N LEU A 124 13.34 15.08 2.56
CA LEU A 124 12.31 15.97 3.07
C LEU A 124 12.19 17.22 2.19
N VAL A 125 10.97 17.62 1.86
CA VAL A 125 10.71 18.91 1.21
C VAL A 125 10.84 20.00 2.27
N LYS A 126 11.96 20.72 2.24
CA LYS A 126 12.20 21.88 3.11
C LYS A 126 11.16 22.94 2.85
N ASP A 127 11.05 23.37 1.59
CA ASP A 127 10.06 24.36 1.18
C ASP A 127 9.82 24.38 -0.33
N VAL A 128 8.65 24.90 -0.70
CA VAL A 128 8.20 25.21 -2.06
C VAL A 128 7.83 26.70 -2.10
N ASP A 129 8.19 27.41 -3.18
CA ASP A 129 8.00 28.86 -3.23
C ASP A 129 6.52 29.23 -3.07
N GLU A 130 6.27 30.32 -2.32
CA GLU A 130 4.89 30.66 -1.99
C GLU A 130 4.14 31.42 -3.09
N TYR A 131 4.85 32.14 -3.97
CA TYR A 131 4.30 33.10 -4.91
C TYR A 131 4.12 32.53 -6.31
N GLU A 132 5.10 31.75 -6.78
CA GLU A 132 5.05 31.10 -8.09
C GLU A 132 3.89 30.11 -8.19
N ASN A 133 3.39 29.85 -9.40
CA ASN A 133 2.29 28.91 -9.60
C ASN A 133 2.65 27.51 -9.07
N ARG A 134 1.96 27.10 -8.00
CA ARG A 134 2.08 25.75 -7.42
C ARG A 134 0.76 25.01 -7.37
N TRP A 135 -0.31 25.58 -7.91
CA TRP A 135 -1.64 24.97 -7.84
C TRP A 135 -2.10 24.38 -9.16
N ASN A 136 -1.83 25.06 -10.28
CA ASN A 136 -2.31 24.65 -11.60
C ASN A 136 -1.17 24.06 -12.42
N VAL A 137 -1.40 22.95 -13.12
CA VAL A 137 -0.40 22.41 -14.05
C VAL A 137 -0.34 23.23 -15.36
N PRO A 138 0.85 23.51 -15.92
CA PRO A 138 2.18 23.15 -15.41
C PRO A 138 2.62 24.02 -14.22
N LEU A 139 3.31 23.40 -13.26
CA LEU A 139 3.82 24.07 -12.06
C LEU A 139 5.07 24.89 -12.36
N GLU A 140 5.16 26.07 -11.74
CA GLU A 140 6.33 26.95 -11.72
C GLU A 140 7.21 26.70 -10.48
N THR A 141 6.65 26.08 -9.44
CA THR A 141 7.39 25.59 -8.27
C THR A 141 6.71 24.35 -7.68
N GLY A 142 7.49 23.48 -7.06
CA GLY A 142 7.04 22.19 -6.52
C GLY A 142 8.06 21.08 -6.78
N VAL A 143 7.76 19.87 -6.28
CA VAL A 143 8.56 18.68 -6.50
C VAL A 143 7.77 17.72 -7.38
N VAL A 144 8.29 17.42 -8.57
CA VAL A 144 7.72 16.40 -9.48
C VAL A 144 8.73 15.26 -9.58
N LEU A 145 8.62 14.28 -8.69
CA LEU A 145 9.51 13.13 -8.59
C LEU A 145 9.10 12.05 -9.60
N LYS A 146 10.02 11.70 -10.51
CA LYS A 146 9.82 10.62 -11.49
C LYS A 146 10.34 9.29 -10.99
N LYS A 147 11.57 9.27 -10.47
CA LYS A 147 12.22 8.04 -10.03
C LYS A 147 13.24 8.30 -8.94
N VAL A 148 13.42 7.32 -8.07
CA VAL A 148 14.64 7.18 -7.26
C VAL A 148 15.66 6.41 -8.10
N GLU A 149 16.90 6.87 -8.10
CA GLU A 149 18.03 6.24 -8.78
C GLU A 149 19.03 5.69 -7.76
N LEU A 150 19.47 4.47 -7.97
CA LEU A 150 20.52 3.81 -7.21
C LEU A 150 21.66 3.39 -8.14
N GLY A 151 22.80 3.03 -7.54
CA GLY A 151 23.92 2.43 -8.27
C GLY A 151 23.51 1.19 -9.08
N PRO A 152 24.30 0.78 -10.09
CA PRO A 152 24.03 -0.44 -10.83
C PRO A 152 23.91 -1.66 -9.91
N ASP A 153 22.95 -2.54 -10.19
CA ASP A 153 22.61 -3.75 -9.40
C ASP A 153 22.13 -3.51 -7.95
N ALA A 154 22.09 -2.25 -7.50
CA ALA A 154 21.51 -1.88 -6.22
C ALA A 154 20.01 -2.17 -6.17
N LYS A 155 19.48 -2.40 -4.96
CA LYS A 155 18.08 -2.75 -4.74
C LYS A 155 17.50 -1.97 -3.57
N LEU A 156 16.22 -1.62 -3.69
CA LEU A 156 15.41 -1.24 -2.54
C LEU A 156 15.18 -2.45 -1.62
N ILE A 157 15.28 -2.23 -0.31
CA ILE A 157 15.13 -3.24 0.74
C ILE A 157 13.81 -3.00 1.49
N PRO A 158 12.99 -4.04 1.75
CA PRO A 158 11.77 -3.87 2.52
C PRO A 158 12.06 -3.56 3.99
N LEU A 159 11.49 -2.45 4.48
CA LEU A 159 11.40 -2.18 5.90
C LEU A 159 10.19 -1.26 6.16
N PRO A 160 9.00 -1.82 6.32
CA PRO A 160 7.81 -1.01 6.49
C PRO A 160 7.81 -0.32 7.86
N THR A 161 7.54 0.97 7.83
CA THR A 161 7.19 1.78 8.99
C THR A 161 5.75 2.24 8.82
N THR A 162 4.90 1.95 9.80
CA THR A 162 3.57 2.55 9.90
C THR A 162 3.56 3.47 11.09
N ALA A 163 3.06 4.70 10.92
CA ALA A 163 2.89 5.60 12.04
C ALA A 163 1.79 5.12 12.99
N GLU A 164 1.96 5.36 14.30
CA GLU A 164 0.92 5.05 15.31
C GLU A 164 -0.31 5.95 15.12
N HIS A 165 -0.06 7.16 14.62
CA HIS A 165 -1.00 8.25 14.55
C HIS A 165 -0.87 8.94 13.20
N ARG A 166 -1.96 9.57 12.78
CA ARG A 166 -2.02 10.39 11.57
C ARG A 166 -2.67 11.72 11.92
N ILE A 167 -2.04 12.82 11.50
CA ILE A 167 -2.50 14.17 11.81
C ILE A 167 -2.51 15.02 10.54
N GLU A 168 -3.62 15.69 10.27
CA GLU A 168 -3.66 16.72 9.22
C GLU A 168 -3.57 18.11 9.84
N PHE A 169 -2.86 18.99 9.15
CA PHE A 169 -2.74 20.39 9.48
C PHE A 169 -3.14 21.21 8.27
N TYR A 170 -4.19 22.00 8.42
CA TYR A 170 -4.63 22.96 7.42
C TYR A 170 -4.41 24.37 7.94
N GLY A 171 -3.69 25.19 7.17
CA GLY A 171 -3.52 26.58 7.52
C GLY A 171 -2.80 27.39 6.46
N ASP A 172 -2.27 28.53 6.88
CA ASP A 172 -1.70 29.52 5.98
C ASP A 172 -0.15 29.46 5.91
N SER A 173 0.50 30.59 5.62
CA SER A 173 1.96 30.76 5.63
C SER A 173 2.64 30.27 6.92
N ILE A 174 1.96 30.33 8.07
CA ILE A 174 2.49 29.86 9.34
C ILE A 174 2.55 28.32 9.35
N THR A 175 1.55 27.66 8.79
CA THR A 175 1.54 26.19 8.66
C THR A 175 2.56 25.73 7.62
N GLN A 176 2.82 26.52 6.57
CA GLN A 176 3.90 26.25 5.61
C GLN A 176 5.29 26.37 6.24
N GLY A 177 5.49 27.32 7.18
CA GLY A 177 6.80 27.67 7.74
C GLY A 177 7.50 28.84 7.03
N VAL A 178 6.73 29.74 6.41
CA VAL A 178 7.25 30.96 5.77
C VAL A 178 7.97 31.82 6.81
N MET A 179 9.17 32.31 6.46
CA MET A 179 10.05 33.11 7.32
C MET A 179 10.48 32.40 8.62
N ALA A 180 10.40 31.07 8.71
CA ALA A 180 10.81 30.35 9.92
C ALA A 180 12.30 30.59 10.28
N LEU A 181 13.18 30.67 9.29
CA LEU A 181 14.63 30.80 9.49
C LEU A 181 15.11 32.25 9.58
N CYS A 182 14.53 33.16 8.80
CA CYS A 182 14.91 34.57 8.74
C CYS A 182 13.75 35.48 8.32
N ALA A 183 13.90 36.78 8.56
CA ALA A 183 12.89 37.81 8.28
C ALA A 183 12.85 38.27 6.81
N GLU A 184 12.99 37.33 5.88
CA GLU A 184 12.85 37.56 4.44
C GLU A 184 11.93 36.49 3.84
N LEU A 185 11.22 36.85 2.77
CA LEU A 185 10.36 35.93 2.03
C LEU A 185 11.18 35.06 1.08
N GLY A 186 10.66 33.89 0.74
CA GLY A 186 11.25 32.96 -0.23
C GLY A 186 11.81 31.69 0.40
N THR A 187 12.12 30.73 -0.47
CA THR A 187 12.47 29.36 -0.08
C THR A 187 13.74 29.23 0.75
N ASP A 188 14.65 30.22 0.73
CA ASP A 188 15.85 30.20 1.57
C ASP A 188 15.52 30.45 3.05
N CYS A 189 14.52 31.29 3.36
CA CYS A 189 14.11 31.63 4.74
C CYS A 189 12.89 30.86 5.26
N ALA A 190 12.14 30.20 4.37
CA ALA A 190 11.04 29.32 4.73
C ALA A 190 11.51 27.88 4.98
N ASP A 191 10.90 27.19 5.95
CA ASP A 191 11.26 25.80 6.28
C ASP A 191 10.11 25.07 6.99
N GLY A 192 9.43 24.19 6.26
CA GLY A 192 8.36 23.36 6.78
C GLY A 192 8.83 22.36 7.84
N THR A 193 10.09 21.92 7.80
CA THR A 193 10.66 20.99 8.80
C THR A 193 10.92 21.67 10.15
N LYS A 194 10.86 23.01 10.21
CA LYS A 194 10.92 23.77 11.46
C LYS A 194 9.56 24.28 11.88
N ALA A 195 8.52 24.10 11.06
CA ALA A 195 7.18 24.54 11.37
C ALA A 195 6.51 23.65 12.41
N TYR A 196 5.53 24.22 13.12
CA TYR A 196 4.84 23.52 14.20
C TYR A 196 4.14 22.19 13.78
N PRO A 197 3.62 22.01 12.54
CA PRO A 197 3.02 20.75 12.12
C PRO A 197 4.02 19.60 12.14
N HIS A 198 5.17 19.78 11.48
CA HIS A 198 6.25 18.80 11.42
C HIS A 198 6.74 18.42 12.81
N LEU A 199 7.00 19.41 13.67
CA LEU A 199 7.49 19.18 15.03
C LEU A 199 6.47 18.43 15.91
N VAL A 200 5.17 18.65 15.70
CA VAL A 200 4.12 17.87 16.38
C VAL A 200 4.09 16.44 15.83
N GLY A 201 4.22 16.26 14.52
CA GLY A 201 4.37 14.96 13.87
C GLY A 201 5.52 14.14 14.47
N GLU A 202 6.72 14.73 14.54
CA GLU A 202 7.90 14.11 15.16
C GLU A 202 7.66 13.74 16.63
N ALA A 203 6.99 14.60 17.41
CA ALA A 203 6.72 14.35 18.82
C ALA A 203 5.82 13.13 19.05
N PHE A 204 4.86 12.89 18.14
CA PHE A 204 3.97 11.73 18.18
C PHE A 204 4.49 10.53 17.36
N GLY A 205 5.49 10.73 16.51
CA GLY A 205 5.85 9.77 15.46
C GLY A 205 4.67 9.49 14.53
N ALA A 206 3.93 10.56 14.22
CA ALA A 206 2.79 10.53 13.34
C ALA A 206 3.21 10.80 11.91
N ASP A 207 2.55 10.14 10.96
CA ASP A 207 2.53 10.63 9.58
C ASP A 207 1.71 11.92 9.57
N THR A 208 2.13 12.92 8.80
CA THR A 208 1.48 14.24 8.81
C THR A 208 1.23 14.79 7.42
N ASN A 209 0.01 15.25 7.17
CA ASN A 209 -0.28 16.14 6.06
C ASN A 209 -0.15 17.59 6.53
N GLN A 210 0.92 18.26 6.12
CA GLN A 210 1.14 19.69 6.36
C GLN A 210 0.69 20.50 5.15
N VAL A 211 -0.56 20.97 5.17
CA VAL A 211 -1.17 21.74 4.07
C VAL A 211 -1.21 23.20 4.47
N GLY A 212 -0.19 23.95 4.00
CA GLY A 212 0.02 25.35 4.33
C GLY A 212 0.29 26.18 3.08
N PHE A 213 -0.55 27.20 2.85
CA PHE A 213 -0.37 28.09 1.71
C PHE A 213 -0.32 29.55 2.14
N GLY A 214 0.72 30.26 1.69
CA GLY A 214 0.91 31.68 1.96
C GLY A 214 -0.31 32.53 1.60
N LYS A 215 -0.64 33.51 2.45
CA LYS A 215 -1.82 34.40 2.34
C LYS A 215 -3.19 33.72 2.40
N GLN A 216 -3.29 32.39 2.35
CA GLN A 216 -4.57 31.71 2.31
C GLN A 216 -5.38 31.93 3.59
N GLY A 217 -6.70 31.99 3.44
CA GLY A 217 -7.66 32.04 4.52
C GLY A 217 -8.93 31.28 4.16
N ILE A 218 -9.94 31.41 5.02
CA ILE A 218 -11.26 30.81 4.78
C ILE A 218 -11.98 31.47 3.60
N LEU A 219 -11.88 32.78 3.49
CA LEU A 219 -12.46 33.59 2.41
C LEU A 219 -11.39 34.22 1.52
N GLN A 220 -10.16 34.29 2.01
CA GLN A 220 -9.01 34.82 1.28
C GLN A 220 -8.32 33.73 0.42
N PRO A 221 -8.22 33.90 -0.91
CA PRO A 221 -7.38 33.03 -1.73
C PRO A 221 -5.89 33.16 -1.39
N GLY A 222 -5.16 32.05 -1.50
CA GLY A 222 -3.73 31.97 -1.25
C GLY A 222 -2.85 32.49 -2.40
N HIS A 223 -1.55 32.58 -2.13
CA HIS A 223 -0.53 32.78 -3.16
C HIS A 223 -0.27 31.51 -3.98
N GLY A 224 0.41 31.65 -5.12
CA GLY A 224 0.74 30.52 -6.00
C GLY A 224 -0.47 29.92 -6.74
N ASN A 225 -1.49 30.75 -6.99
CA ASN A 225 -2.78 30.40 -7.59
C ASN A 225 -3.65 29.43 -6.77
N VAL A 226 -3.35 29.27 -5.48
CA VAL A 226 -4.17 28.48 -4.57
C VAL A 226 -5.46 29.24 -4.26
N GLY A 227 -6.58 28.54 -4.26
CA GLY A 227 -7.89 29.09 -3.88
C GLY A 227 -8.03 29.36 -2.39
N THR A 228 -9.27 29.48 -1.92
CA THR A 228 -9.60 29.54 -0.49
C THR A 228 -9.33 28.19 0.19
N ALA A 229 -9.42 28.14 1.52
CA ALA A 229 -9.26 26.90 2.28
C ALA A 229 -10.20 25.78 1.80
N ALA A 230 -11.44 26.11 1.42
CA ALA A 230 -12.41 25.15 0.89
C ALA A 230 -12.03 24.67 -0.52
N ASP A 231 -11.49 25.55 -1.38
CA ASP A 231 -11.08 25.17 -2.74
C ASP A 231 -9.88 24.19 -2.74
N SER A 232 -9.03 24.23 -1.71
CA SER A 232 -7.87 23.35 -1.58
C SER A 232 -8.09 22.11 -0.70
N PHE A 233 -9.20 22.01 0.02
CA PHE A 233 -9.42 20.90 0.94
C PHE A 233 -9.66 19.59 0.18
N GLY A 234 -8.93 18.53 0.56
CA GLY A 234 -8.99 17.24 -0.12
C GLY A 234 -8.29 17.20 -1.48
N TRP A 235 -7.39 18.15 -1.77
CA TRP A 235 -6.64 18.23 -3.03
C TRP A 235 -5.14 18.37 -2.79
N ASP A 236 -4.33 17.59 -3.51
CA ASP A 236 -2.88 17.78 -3.57
C ASP A 236 -2.50 19.05 -4.32
N LEU A 237 -3.20 19.27 -5.43
CA LEU A 237 -3.17 20.46 -6.28
C LEU A 237 -4.41 20.43 -7.20
N ALA A 238 -4.63 21.45 -8.03
CA ALA A 238 -5.80 21.50 -8.91
C ALA A 238 -5.87 20.28 -9.84
N GLY A 239 -6.96 19.52 -9.75
CA GLY A 239 -7.21 18.33 -10.58
C GLY A 239 -6.59 17.04 -10.04
N PHE A 240 -5.88 17.09 -8.91
CA PHE A 240 -5.27 15.94 -8.25
C PHE A 240 -5.85 15.77 -6.84
N PRO A 241 -6.88 14.92 -6.66
CA PRO A 241 -7.50 14.72 -5.36
C PRO A 241 -6.55 14.02 -4.40
N ALA A 242 -6.60 14.42 -3.14
CA ALA A 242 -5.84 13.78 -2.07
C ALA A 242 -6.35 12.36 -1.82
N GLY A 243 -5.44 11.43 -1.57
CA GLY A 243 -5.81 10.08 -1.13
C GLY A 243 -6.43 10.09 0.27
N ASN A 244 -7.16 9.02 0.62
CA ASN A 244 -7.69 8.89 1.98
C ASN A 244 -6.56 8.76 3.01
N PHE A 245 -6.50 9.70 3.95
CA PHE A 245 -5.48 9.73 5.00
C PHE A 245 -5.96 9.13 6.33
N ASP A 246 -7.27 9.13 6.61
CA ASP A 246 -7.91 8.68 7.88
C ASP A 246 -7.21 9.21 9.15
N PRO A 247 -7.19 10.54 9.35
CA PRO A 247 -6.52 11.15 10.48
C PRO A 247 -7.23 10.89 11.81
N GLY A 248 -6.43 10.68 12.86
CA GLY A 248 -6.92 10.69 14.23
C GLY A 248 -7.25 12.11 14.72
N ALA A 249 -6.56 13.12 14.16
CA ALA A 249 -6.80 14.52 14.45
C ALA A 249 -6.56 15.41 13.21
N VAL A 250 -7.38 16.46 13.07
CA VAL A 250 -7.24 17.51 12.07
C VAL A 250 -7.07 18.84 12.80
N VAL A 251 -6.00 19.57 12.54
CA VAL A 251 -5.71 20.88 13.14
C VAL A 251 -5.93 21.96 12.10
N VAL A 252 -6.78 22.94 12.42
CA VAL A 252 -7.11 24.06 11.53
C VAL A 252 -6.58 25.35 12.13
N ASN A 253 -5.66 26.00 11.42
CA ASN A 253 -5.05 27.28 11.79
C ASN A 253 -5.21 28.30 10.65
N PHE A 254 -6.47 28.66 10.38
CA PHE A 254 -6.87 29.71 9.44
C PHE A 254 -7.53 30.88 10.16
N GLY A 255 -7.50 32.05 9.52
CA GLY A 255 -8.11 33.29 10.00
C GLY A 255 -7.14 34.46 10.00
N THR A 256 -5.83 34.23 10.01
CA THR A 256 -4.78 35.27 10.00
C THR A 256 -4.99 36.27 8.86
N ASN A 257 -5.25 35.75 7.66
CA ASN A 257 -5.35 36.51 6.42
C ASN A 257 -6.76 37.00 6.10
N ASP A 258 -7.75 36.61 6.91
CA ASP A 258 -9.16 36.96 6.68
C ASP A 258 -9.56 38.29 7.35
N ALA A 259 -8.61 39.06 7.88
CA ALA A 259 -8.87 40.28 8.66
C ALA A 259 -9.74 41.35 7.96
N ALA A 260 -9.80 41.33 6.63
CA ALA A 260 -10.61 42.25 5.84
C ALA A 260 -12.11 41.87 5.79
N TYR A 261 -12.46 40.64 6.14
CA TYR A 261 -13.83 40.12 6.07
C TYR A 261 -14.57 40.34 7.39
N SER A 262 -15.87 40.58 7.31
CA SER A 262 -16.68 40.79 8.50
C SER A 262 -17.01 39.48 9.20
N SER A 263 -17.34 39.53 10.50
CA SER A 263 -17.85 38.36 11.24
C SER A 263 -19.09 37.73 10.58
N ALA A 264 -19.92 38.54 9.91
CA ALA A 264 -21.11 38.07 9.21
C ALA A 264 -20.79 37.20 7.98
N GLU A 265 -19.62 37.38 7.38
CA GLU A 265 -19.11 36.58 6.26
C GLU A 265 -18.27 35.40 6.79
N PHE A 266 -17.38 35.66 7.74
CA PHE A 266 -16.38 34.70 8.19
C PHE A 266 -17.00 33.55 9.00
N VAL A 267 -17.89 33.82 9.96
CA VAL A 267 -18.49 32.79 10.82
C VAL A 267 -19.20 31.68 10.03
N PRO A 268 -20.12 31.99 9.08
CA PRO A 268 -20.78 30.94 8.31
C PRO A 268 -19.82 30.18 7.39
N ALA A 269 -18.80 30.83 6.83
CA ALA A 269 -17.80 30.19 5.98
C ALA A 269 -16.91 29.23 6.78
N TYR A 270 -16.41 29.65 7.95
CA TYR A 270 -15.61 28.79 8.84
C TYR A 270 -16.43 27.58 9.32
N LEU A 271 -17.71 27.78 9.66
CA LEU A 271 -18.61 26.68 10.03
C LEU A 271 -18.83 25.69 8.89
N ALA A 272 -18.97 26.18 7.65
CA ALA A 272 -19.10 25.32 6.48
C ALA A 272 -17.84 24.46 6.29
N TYR A 273 -16.67 25.08 6.40
CA TYR A 273 -15.37 24.40 6.31
C TYR A 273 -15.21 23.30 7.37
N LEU A 274 -15.53 23.58 8.64
CA LEU A 274 -15.50 22.56 9.69
C LEU A 274 -16.43 21.36 9.43
N ARG A 275 -17.58 21.60 8.78
CA ARG A 275 -18.53 20.53 8.41
C ARG A 275 -18.05 19.72 7.21
N GLU A 276 -17.34 20.35 6.30
CA GLU A 276 -16.68 19.70 5.17
C GLU A 276 -15.62 18.72 5.69
N ILE A 277 -14.73 19.18 6.58
CA ILE A 277 -13.74 18.31 7.26
C ILE A 277 -14.46 17.15 7.98
N ARG A 278 -15.51 17.42 8.76
CA ARG A 278 -16.25 16.34 9.44
C ARG A 278 -16.86 15.33 8.46
N THR A 279 -17.24 15.75 7.27
CA THR A 279 -17.82 14.87 6.26
C THR A 279 -16.75 13.94 5.68
N ALA A 280 -15.56 14.48 5.40
CA ALA A 280 -14.41 13.70 4.95
C ALA A 280 -13.87 12.77 6.05
N ASP A 281 -13.81 13.27 7.30
CA ASP A 281 -13.24 12.58 8.46
C ASP A 281 -14.26 12.43 9.61
N PRO A 282 -15.21 11.48 9.51
CA PRO A 282 -16.28 11.32 10.49
C PRO A 282 -15.80 11.07 11.93
N ASN A 283 -14.61 10.49 12.08
CA ASN A 283 -14.06 10.07 13.36
C ASN A 283 -12.96 11.00 13.90
N ALA A 284 -12.40 11.92 13.12
CA ALA A 284 -11.28 12.73 13.56
C ALA A 284 -11.64 13.68 14.72
N LEU A 285 -10.68 13.99 15.59
CA LEU A 285 -10.75 15.18 16.45
C LEU A 285 -10.40 16.41 15.61
N ILE A 286 -11.29 17.38 15.48
CA ILE A 286 -11.02 18.63 14.76
C ILE A 286 -10.65 19.70 15.78
N VAL A 287 -9.46 20.26 15.66
CA VAL A 287 -8.90 21.29 16.54
C VAL A 287 -8.81 22.60 15.79
N ALA A 288 -9.76 23.51 16.05
CA ALA A 288 -9.75 24.86 15.50
C ALA A 288 -8.90 25.77 16.39
N LEU A 289 -7.69 26.09 15.94
CA LEU A 289 -6.81 27.01 16.65
C LEU A 289 -7.28 28.44 16.45
N ARG A 290 -7.22 29.23 17.53
CA ARG A 290 -7.17 30.69 17.41
C ARG A 290 -5.90 31.07 16.63
N PRO A 291 -5.99 31.86 15.54
CA PRO A 291 -4.80 32.41 14.87
C PRO A 291 -3.87 33.07 15.88
N PHE A 292 -2.56 32.88 15.73
CA PHE A 292 -1.60 33.38 16.73
C PHE A 292 -1.69 34.91 16.89
N ASN A 293 -1.99 35.65 15.81
CA ASN A 293 -2.21 37.10 15.85
C ASN A 293 -3.58 37.50 16.45
N GLY A 294 -4.50 36.55 16.63
CA GLY A 294 -5.82 36.76 17.22
C GLY A 294 -6.95 37.17 16.28
N THR A 295 -6.69 37.28 14.98
CA THR A 295 -7.73 37.58 14.01
C THR A 295 -8.87 36.57 14.09
N HIS A 296 -10.12 37.05 14.05
CA HIS A 296 -11.34 36.24 14.13
C HIS A 296 -11.45 35.28 15.33
N ALA A 297 -10.74 35.52 16.45
CA ALA A 297 -10.76 34.63 17.60
C ALA A 297 -12.18 34.29 18.11
N ASP A 298 -13.02 35.31 18.31
CA ASP A 298 -14.41 35.13 18.78
C ASP A 298 -15.32 34.51 17.70
N ASP A 299 -15.03 34.80 16.43
CA ASP A 299 -15.79 34.27 15.30
C ASP A 299 -15.56 32.77 15.11
N ILE A 300 -14.31 32.31 15.19
CA ILE A 300 -13.96 30.88 15.16
C ILE A 300 -14.60 30.16 16.33
N LYS A 301 -14.52 30.73 17.54
CA LYS A 301 -15.17 30.17 18.73
C LYS A 301 -16.69 30.05 18.55
N THR A 302 -17.31 31.05 17.92
CA THR A 302 -18.74 31.04 17.57
C THR A 302 -19.08 29.96 16.54
N ALA A 303 -18.27 29.82 15.49
CA ALA A 303 -18.44 28.79 14.47
C ALA A 303 -18.33 27.37 15.07
N VAL A 304 -17.32 27.11 15.91
CA VAL A 304 -17.16 25.83 16.61
C VAL A 304 -18.38 25.50 17.48
N ALA A 305 -18.88 26.47 18.25
CA ALA A 305 -20.10 26.28 19.05
C ALA A 305 -21.33 25.98 18.17
N ALA A 306 -21.44 26.64 17.02
CA ALA A 306 -22.51 26.43 16.05
C ALA A 306 -22.45 25.09 15.31
N ALA A 307 -21.28 24.45 15.25
CA ALA A 307 -21.11 23.11 14.68
C ALA A 307 -21.85 22.04 15.48
N LYS A 308 -22.05 22.26 16.79
CA LYS A 308 -22.75 21.34 17.71
C LYS A 308 -22.17 19.91 17.70
N ASP A 309 -20.87 19.81 17.47
CA ASP A 309 -20.11 18.57 17.49
C ASP A 309 -19.07 18.63 18.61
N ARG A 310 -19.09 17.65 19.50
CA ARG A 310 -18.20 17.56 20.67
C ARG A 310 -16.76 17.21 20.29
N ARG A 311 -16.54 16.70 19.08
CA ARG A 311 -15.21 16.39 18.53
C ARG A 311 -14.65 17.54 17.69
N ILE A 312 -15.27 18.73 17.74
CA ILE A 312 -14.72 19.97 17.19
C ILE A 312 -14.44 20.91 18.36
N VAL A 313 -13.17 21.25 18.56
CA VAL A 313 -12.71 21.96 19.76
C VAL A 313 -12.00 23.24 19.35
N TYR A 314 -12.42 24.35 19.94
CA TYR A 314 -11.70 25.62 19.86
C TYR A 314 -10.55 25.63 20.88
N VAL A 315 -9.35 25.97 20.42
CA VAL A 315 -8.17 26.10 21.27
C VAL A 315 -7.69 27.54 21.26
N ASP A 316 -7.75 28.17 22.42
CA ASP A 316 -7.25 29.52 22.61
C ASP A 316 -5.72 29.52 22.70
N THR A 317 -5.09 30.19 21.73
CA THR A 317 -3.64 30.34 21.62
C THR A 317 -3.12 31.64 22.26
N THR A 318 -3.98 32.40 22.96
CA THR A 318 -3.59 33.65 23.61
C THR A 318 -2.39 33.43 24.54
N GLY A 319 -1.35 34.23 24.34
CA GLY A 319 -0.12 34.17 25.14
C GLY A 319 0.76 32.95 24.88
N TRP A 320 0.51 32.18 23.82
CA TRP A 320 1.42 31.11 23.42
C TRP A 320 2.74 31.67 22.90
N LEU A 321 2.69 32.72 22.08
CA LEU A 321 3.86 33.36 21.47
C LEU A 321 3.97 34.81 21.93
N GLY A 322 5.20 35.23 22.23
CA GLY A 322 5.58 36.61 22.53
C GLY A 322 6.22 37.32 21.33
N PRO A 323 6.52 38.63 21.45
CA PRO A 323 7.07 39.42 20.34
C PRO A 323 8.39 38.89 19.74
N ASP A 324 9.25 38.30 20.58
CA ASP A 324 10.55 37.77 20.15
C ASP A 324 10.46 36.39 19.46
N ASP A 325 9.27 35.79 19.44
CA ASP A 325 9.01 34.49 18.82
C ASP A 325 8.66 34.60 17.33
N PHE A 326 8.76 35.81 16.75
CA PHE A 326 8.42 36.09 15.35
C PHE A 326 9.61 36.61 14.55
N ASN A 327 9.63 36.28 13.27
CA ASN A 327 10.31 37.06 12.24
C ASN A 327 9.29 38.03 11.64
N GLY A 328 9.43 39.33 11.95
CA GLY A 328 8.40 40.33 11.65
C GLY A 328 7.29 40.33 12.71
N SER A 329 6.04 40.55 12.30
CA SER A 329 4.89 40.67 13.23
C SER A 329 3.89 39.51 13.19
N THR A 330 4.04 38.60 12.21
CA THR A 330 3.02 37.57 11.93
C THR A 330 3.61 36.16 11.85
N HIS A 331 4.81 36.01 11.28
CA HIS A 331 5.42 34.71 11.03
C HIS A 331 6.29 34.25 12.20
N PRO A 332 5.99 33.14 12.87
CA PRO A 332 6.85 32.61 13.93
C PRO A 332 8.24 32.29 13.38
N ASN A 333 9.28 32.63 14.15
CA ASN A 333 10.62 32.13 13.88
C ASN A 333 10.76 30.68 14.40
N VAL A 334 11.93 30.06 14.23
CA VAL A 334 12.19 28.69 14.73
C VAL A 334 11.78 28.51 16.20
N GLN A 335 12.11 29.46 17.08
CA GLN A 335 11.74 29.39 18.50
C GLN A 335 10.22 29.46 18.67
N GLY A 336 9.54 30.36 17.95
CA GLY A 336 8.09 30.46 18.00
C GLY A 336 7.39 29.18 17.54
N HIS A 337 7.86 28.56 16.47
CA HIS A 337 7.34 27.26 16.03
C HIS A 337 7.56 26.15 17.06
N GLN A 338 8.73 26.10 17.71
CA GLN A 338 9.00 25.14 18.78
C GLN A 338 8.04 25.32 19.97
N ILE A 339 7.79 26.56 20.38
CA ILE A 339 6.85 26.87 21.46
C ILE A 339 5.43 26.45 21.06
N ALA A 340 4.97 26.84 19.87
CA ALA A 340 3.66 26.47 19.35
C ALA A 340 3.48 24.95 19.27
N ALA A 341 4.48 24.22 18.77
CA ALA A 341 4.47 22.76 18.69
C ALA A 341 4.38 22.12 20.08
N ALA A 342 5.17 22.59 21.05
CA ALA A 342 5.14 22.06 22.41
C ALA A 342 3.78 22.26 23.09
N LYS A 343 3.17 23.45 22.91
CA LYS A 343 1.84 23.77 23.44
C LYS A 343 0.75 22.94 22.76
N LEU A 344 0.77 22.84 21.43
CA LEU A 344 -0.20 22.05 20.68
C LEU A 344 -0.08 20.56 21.00
N THR A 345 1.14 20.04 21.12
CA THR A 345 1.38 18.65 21.55
C THR A 345 0.73 18.39 22.90
N ALA A 346 0.90 19.28 23.88
CA ALA A 346 0.26 19.13 25.20
C ALA A 346 -1.28 19.14 25.11
N VAL A 347 -1.86 19.99 24.25
CA VAL A 347 -3.30 20.03 23.99
C VAL A 347 -3.78 18.73 23.36
N LEU A 348 -3.13 18.25 22.31
CA LEU A 348 -3.51 17.01 21.63
C LEU A 348 -3.42 15.83 22.59
N LYS A 349 -2.34 15.68 23.36
CA LYS A 349 -2.22 14.64 24.40
C LYS A 349 -3.40 14.65 25.37
N HIS A 350 -3.84 15.83 25.80
CA HIS A 350 -4.98 15.96 26.71
C HIS A 350 -6.31 15.54 26.06
N LEU A 351 -6.52 15.93 24.79
CA LEU A 351 -7.79 15.68 24.08
C LEU A 351 -7.90 14.25 23.53
N THR A 352 -6.80 13.66 23.08
CA THR A 352 -6.78 12.34 22.42
C THR A 352 -6.35 11.22 23.37
N GLY A 353 -5.62 11.54 24.44
CA GLY A 353 -4.97 10.55 25.30
C GLY A 353 -3.70 9.94 24.68
N TRP A 354 -3.22 10.47 23.55
CA TRP A 354 -2.00 9.98 22.90
C TRP A 354 -0.76 10.22 23.76
N SER A 355 0.23 9.36 23.59
CA SER A 355 1.51 9.44 24.28
C SER A 355 2.58 10.09 23.42
N THR A 356 3.43 10.89 24.06
CA THR A 356 4.71 11.35 23.50
C THR A 356 5.76 11.25 24.59
N GLY A 357 7.02 11.08 24.20
CA GLY A 357 8.13 11.03 25.14
C GLY A 357 9.34 10.30 24.57
N PRO A 358 10.43 10.20 25.37
CA PRO A 358 11.56 9.36 25.00
C PRO A 358 11.11 7.91 24.85
N ILE A 359 11.83 7.14 24.02
CA ILE A 359 11.49 5.73 23.76
C ILE A 359 11.38 4.89 25.05
N GLY A 360 12.19 5.20 26.07
CA GLY A 360 12.19 4.51 27.36
C GLY A 360 12.66 3.05 27.28
N ILE A 361 12.39 2.28 28.34
CA ILE A 361 12.63 0.83 28.38
C ILE A 361 11.46 0.12 27.68
N PRO A 362 11.71 -0.71 26.67
CA PRO A 362 10.63 -1.40 25.97
C PRO A 362 10.01 -2.49 26.84
N LYS A 363 8.70 -2.68 26.68
CA LYS A 363 8.02 -3.92 27.06
C LYS A 363 8.39 -4.99 26.04
N LEU A 364 8.99 -6.07 26.51
CA LEU A 364 9.45 -7.18 25.68
C LEU A 364 8.36 -8.27 25.65
N ALA A 365 8.07 -8.78 24.47
CA ALA A 365 7.20 -9.94 24.29
C ALA A 365 7.83 -10.94 23.31
N PRO A 366 7.62 -12.24 23.53
CA PRO A 366 6.88 -12.88 24.62
C PRO A 366 7.63 -12.82 25.98
N ALA A 367 6.89 -12.72 27.09
CA ALA A 367 7.45 -12.70 28.46
C ALA A 367 7.21 -14.01 29.24
N GLY A 368 6.85 -15.11 28.55
CA GLY A 368 6.44 -16.36 29.18
C GLY A 368 6.28 -17.52 28.18
N ALA A 369 5.38 -18.45 28.48
CA ALA A 369 5.04 -19.54 27.56
C ALA A 369 4.23 -19.02 26.37
N THR A 370 4.63 -19.39 25.16
CA THR A 370 4.04 -18.89 23.90
C THR A 370 4.19 -19.91 22.78
N CYS A 371 3.55 -19.69 21.63
CA CYS A 371 3.72 -20.56 20.47
C CYS A 371 5.18 -20.57 19.98
N SER A 372 5.62 -21.68 19.40
CA SER A 372 6.97 -21.84 18.84
C SER A 372 7.31 -20.93 17.66
N ASP A 373 6.30 -20.33 17.05
CA ASP A 373 6.33 -19.49 15.86
C ASP A 373 5.94 -18.04 16.17
N THR A 374 5.91 -17.66 17.45
CA THR A 374 5.55 -16.29 17.85
C THR A 374 6.53 -15.27 17.23
N PRO A 375 6.03 -14.18 16.65
CA PRO A 375 6.83 -12.98 16.46
C PRO A 375 7.33 -12.47 17.81
N LEU A 376 8.46 -11.77 17.78
CA LEU A 376 9.04 -11.09 18.93
C LEU A 376 8.67 -9.60 18.84
N SER A 377 8.47 -8.93 19.98
CA SER A 377 8.21 -7.49 19.94
C SER A 377 8.83 -6.69 21.08
N LEU A 378 9.18 -5.45 20.75
CA LEU A 378 9.65 -4.42 21.65
C LEU A 378 8.68 -3.25 21.55
N THR A 379 7.88 -3.02 22.59
CA THR A 379 6.90 -1.94 22.65
C THR A 379 7.41 -0.83 23.56
N PHE A 380 7.67 0.35 23.00
CA PHE A 380 8.26 1.51 23.67
C PHE A 380 7.18 2.46 24.22
N GLN A 381 7.63 3.48 24.97
CA GLN A 381 6.78 4.56 25.49
C GLN A 381 6.53 5.66 24.45
N GLY A 382 7.51 5.89 23.58
CA GLY A 382 7.45 6.84 22.48
C GLY A 382 7.69 6.15 21.13
N PRO A 383 7.42 6.86 20.03
CA PRO A 383 7.64 6.35 18.67
C PRO A 383 9.11 5.99 18.45
N VAL A 384 9.37 5.05 17.56
CA VAL A 384 10.72 4.53 17.33
C VAL A 384 11.11 4.56 15.86
N ARG A 385 12.42 4.71 15.65
CA ARG A 385 13.07 4.51 14.35
C ARG A 385 14.05 3.36 14.49
N LEU A 386 14.12 2.52 13.46
CA LEU A 386 15.16 1.50 13.39
C LEU A 386 16.49 2.14 13.04
N GLY A 387 17.58 1.56 13.53
CA GLY A 387 18.91 1.96 13.11
C GLY A 387 19.28 1.34 11.76
N VAL A 388 20.50 1.63 11.32
CA VAL A 388 21.09 1.09 10.10
C VAL A 388 21.95 -0.16 10.33
N ALA A 389 22.24 -0.46 11.60
CA ALA A 389 23.06 -1.59 12.03
C ALA A 389 22.58 -2.13 13.38
N GLY A 390 23.02 -3.34 13.72
CA GLY A 390 22.67 -4.02 14.97
C GLY A 390 21.90 -5.31 14.70
N LYS A 391 22.06 -6.28 15.60
CA LYS A 391 21.48 -7.61 15.45
C LYS A 391 20.46 -7.91 16.54
N MET A 392 19.45 -8.67 16.19
CA MET A 392 18.66 -9.47 17.13
C MET A 392 19.10 -10.93 16.97
N GLN A 393 19.35 -11.61 18.08
CA GLN A 393 19.68 -13.04 18.07
C GLN A 393 18.78 -13.83 19.00
N ILE A 394 18.35 -15.00 18.53
CA ILE A 394 17.63 -15.99 19.33
C ILE A 394 18.61 -17.12 19.65
N ARG A 395 18.72 -17.49 20.92
CA ARG A 395 19.62 -18.55 21.38
C ARG A 395 18.88 -19.59 22.20
N GLN A 396 19.28 -20.86 22.07
CA GLN A 396 18.85 -21.93 22.97
C GLN A 396 19.47 -21.79 24.36
N ALA A 397 18.98 -22.59 25.30
CA ALA A 397 19.45 -22.59 26.69
C ALA A 397 20.94 -22.96 26.85
N ASP A 398 21.52 -23.67 25.88
CA ASP A 398 22.96 -23.99 25.83
C ASP A 398 23.83 -22.89 25.20
N GLY A 399 23.20 -21.81 24.70
CA GLY A 399 23.85 -20.66 24.08
C GLY A 399 23.95 -20.72 22.55
N GLU A 400 23.54 -21.82 21.91
CA GLU A 400 23.54 -21.96 20.45
C GLU A 400 22.61 -20.91 19.81
N VAL A 401 23.11 -20.18 18.80
CA VAL A 401 22.30 -19.23 18.02
C VAL A 401 21.43 -20.02 17.05
N VAL A 402 20.11 -19.90 17.18
CA VAL A 402 19.15 -20.53 16.27
C VAL A 402 18.61 -19.59 15.20
N ASP A 403 18.68 -18.29 15.44
CA ASP A 403 18.32 -17.29 14.46
C ASP A 403 19.06 -15.97 14.71
N THR A 404 19.29 -15.20 13.66
CA THR A 404 19.84 -13.85 13.71
C THR A 404 19.16 -12.98 12.65
N ILE A 405 18.63 -11.85 13.08
CA ILE A 405 18.15 -10.77 12.21
C ILE A 405 19.14 -9.61 12.36
N ASP A 406 19.92 -9.34 11.33
CA ASP A 406 20.87 -8.23 11.28
C ASP A 406 20.34 -7.17 10.32
N LEU A 407 20.18 -5.94 10.81
CA LEU A 407 19.63 -4.85 10.02
C LEU A 407 20.48 -4.54 8.78
N ALA A 408 21.79 -4.78 8.84
CA ALA A 408 22.73 -4.54 7.75
C ALA A 408 22.92 -5.73 6.80
N ASP A 409 22.52 -6.94 7.20
CA ASP A 409 22.67 -8.15 6.38
C ASP A 409 21.40 -8.41 5.55
N LEU A 410 21.54 -8.34 4.23
CA LEU A 410 20.45 -8.55 3.28
C LEU A 410 19.85 -9.95 3.33
N THR A 411 20.62 -10.95 3.78
CA THR A 411 20.11 -12.31 3.94
C THR A 411 19.05 -12.40 5.05
N SER A 412 19.05 -11.45 6.00
CA SER A 412 18.03 -11.35 7.05
C SER A 412 16.62 -11.06 6.53
N TYR A 413 16.51 -10.55 5.30
CA TYR A 413 15.23 -10.21 4.66
C TYR A 413 14.81 -11.30 3.66
N GLN A 414 15.40 -12.49 3.76
CA GLN A 414 15.11 -13.64 2.93
C GLN A 414 14.69 -14.83 3.77
N ARG A 415 13.59 -15.49 3.43
CA ARG A 415 13.17 -16.73 4.11
C ARG A 415 12.44 -17.69 3.19
N THR A 416 12.41 -18.96 3.57
CA THR A 416 11.51 -19.95 2.96
C THR A 416 10.13 -19.86 3.61
N VAL A 417 9.07 -20.16 2.86
CA VAL A 417 7.69 -20.27 3.38
C VAL A 417 7.20 -21.67 3.03
N GLY A 418 6.96 -22.50 4.06
CA GLY A 418 6.73 -23.92 3.89
C GLY A 418 7.86 -24.63 3.12
N ASP A 419 7.50 -25.65 2.34
CA ASP A 419 8.41 -26.42 1.48
C ASP A 419 8.34 -25.99 0.01
N ALA A 420 7.98 -24.73 -0.24
CA ALA A 420 7.72 -24.25 -1.59
C ALA A 420 8.90 -24.43 -2.53
N ARG A 421 8.60 -25.00 -3.69
CA ARG A 421 9.59 -25.42 -4.67
C ARG A 421 9.19 -25.02 -6.07
N THR A 422 10.21 -24.78 -6.88
CA THR A 422 10.05 -24.57 -8.31
C THR A 422 9.71 -25.89 -9.02
N ASP A 423 9.37 -25.78 -10.29
CA ASP A 423 9.21 -26.93 -11.20
C ASP A 423 10.50 -27.75 -11.40
N TYR A 424 11.63 -27.20 -10.98
CA TYR A 424 12.95 -27.84 -11.03
C TYR A 424 13.40 -28.37 -9.65
N ASP A 425 12.47 -28.47 -8.70
CA ASP A 425 12.71 -28.93 -7.32
C ASP A 425 13.72 -28.05 -6.54
N GLN A 426 13.85 -26.79 -6.92
CA GLN A 426 14.63 -25.82 -6.16
C GLN A 426 13.74 -25.17 -5.11
N VAL A 427 14.23 -25.08 -3.87
CA VAL A 427 13.54 -24.37 -2.79
C VAL A 427 13.46 -22.90 -3.15
N HIS A 428 12.27 -22.31 -3.02
CA HIS A 428 12.08 -20.88 -3.25
C HIS A 428 12.28 -20.10 -1.95
N THR A 429 12.96 -18.96 -2.06
CA THR A 429 13.24 -18.04 -0.96
C THR A 429 12.58 -16.70 -1.28
N TRP A 430 11.71 -16.25 -0.39
CA TRP A 430 11.02 -14.97 -0.51
C TRP A 430 11.84 -13.84 0.09
N THR A 431 11.77 -12.69 -0.56
CA THR A 431 12.02 -11.42 0.11
C THR A 431 10.84 -11.12 1.05
N TYR A 432 11.11 -10.88 2.33
CA TYR A 432 10.10 -10.63 3.35
C TYR A 432 10.50 -9.51 4.34
N GLN A 433 9.54 -9.07 5.15
CA GLN A 433 9.67 -7.99 6.12
C GLN A 433 10.01 -8.60 7.49
N ALA A 434 11.29 -8.89 7.69
CA ALA A 434 11.83 -9.44 8.93
C ALA A 434 11.57 -8.56 10.16
N VAL A 435 11.53 -7.24 9.95
CA VAL A 435 11.25 -6.24 10.97
C VAL A 435 10.19 -5.29 10.45
N VAL A 436 9.18 -5.02 11.27
CA VAL A 436 8.11 -4.07 11.01
C VAL A 436 8.05 -3.09 12.18
N VAL A 437 8.00 -1.79 11.89
CA VAL A 437 7.77 -0.76 12.91
C VAL A 437 6.33 -0.29 12.79
N ASP A 438 5.57 -0.45 13.86
CA ASP A 438 4.23 0.09 13.99
C ASP A 438 4.20 1.09 15.14
N GLY A 439 4.42 2.35 14.80
CA GLY A 439 4.50 3.45 15.74
C GLY A 439 5.65 3.27 16.74
N ARG A 440 5.27 2.95 17.98
CA ARG A 440 6.20 2.62 19.08
C ARG A 440 6.52 1.13 19.24
N THR A 441 6.04 0.26 18.37
CA THR A 441 6.26 -1.19 18.47
C THR A 441 7.13 -1.69 17.33
N VAL A 442 8.27 -2.29 17.66
CA VAL A 442 9.07 -3.07 16.71
C VAL A 442 8.64 -4.52 16.81
N THR A 443 8.16 -5.10 15.71
CA THR A 443 7.84 -6.52 15.60
C THR A 443 8.88 -7.19 14.71
N ILE A 444 9.44 -8.30 15.19
CA ILE A 444 10.49 -9.06 14.52
C ILE A 444 9.96 -10.46 14.24
N TYR A 445 10.06 -10.88 12.98
CA TYR A 445 9.59 -12.16 12.48
C TYR A 445 10.81 -13.06 12.25
N PRO A 446 11.01 -14.11 13.06
CA PRO A 446 12.09 -15.08 12.85
C PRO A 446 12.01 -15.71 11.46
N HIS A 447 13.16 -16.15 10.92
CA HIS A 447 13.21 -16.85 9.63
C HIS A 447 12.47 -18.17 9.65
N GLN A 448 12.40 -18.80 10.83
CA GLN A 448 11.88 -20.15 11.01
C GLN A 448 11.20 -20.31 12.37
N ARG A 449 10.28 -21.27 12.42
CA ARG A 449 9.67 -21.72 13.66
C ARG A 449 10.72 -22.34 14.59
N LEU A 450 10.64 -22.01 15.88
CA LEU A 450 11.51 -22.59 16.91
C LEU A 450 11.04 -23.99 17.32
N ALA A 451 11.89 -24.76 18.01
CA ALA A 451 11.48 -26.05 18.54
C ALA A 451 10.52 -25.88 19.73
N GLY A 452 9.48 -26.72 19.79
CA GLY A 452 8.51 -26.72 20.89
C GLY A 452 9.08 -27.23 22.22
N GLY A 453 8.56 -26.69 23.33
CA GLY A 453 8.91 -27.08 24.69
C GLY A 453 10.26 -26.58 25.20
N GLN A 454 10.95 -25.72 24.45
CA GLN A 454 12.30 -25.24 24.73
C GLN A 454 12.29 -23.85 25.39
N VAL A 455 13.41 -23.49 26.02
CA VAL A 455 13.66 -22.14 26.54
C VAL A 455 14.63 -21.44 25.59
N TYR A 456 14.27 -20.22 25.22
CA TYR A 456 15.10 -19.36 24.38
C TYR A 456 15.44 -18.06 25.10
N SER A 457 16.65 -17.56 24.86
CA SER A 457 17.03 -16.19 25.19
C SER A 457 17.13 -15.35 23.92
N VAL A 458 16.68 -14.11 24.00
CA VAL A 458 16.81 -13.13 22.93
C VAL A 458 17.77 -12.04 23.38
N THR A 459 18.61 -11.56 22.47
CA THR A 459 19.44 -10.37 22.63
C THR A 459 19.19 -9.43 21.46
N VAL A 460 19.11 -8.14 21.74
CA VAL A 460 19.02 -7.05 20.74
C VAL A 460 20.17 -6.10 21.02
N ASP A 461 21.00 -5.86 20.02
CA ASP A 461 22.18 -5.01 20.13
C ASP A 461 21.79 -3.52 20.29
N PRO A 462 22.64 -2.72 20.96
CA PRO A 462 22.57 -1.27 20.84
C PRO A 462 22.62 -0.85 19.36
N GLY A 463 21.76 0.10 18.97
CA GLY A 463 21.68 0.59 17.59
C GLY A 463 20.63 -0.10 16.73
N PHE A 464 20.12 -1.28 17.11
CA PHE A 464 19.01 -1.92 16.37
C PHE A 464 17.77 -1.01 16.33
N VAL A 465 17.46 -0.39 17.47
CA VAL A 465 16.51 0.74 17.57
C VAL A 465 17.31 1.98 17.96
N VAL A 466 17.10 3.08 17.24
CA VAL A 466 17.81 4.34 17.51
C VAL A 466 17.55 4.80 18.94
N GLY A 467 18.62 5.11 19.68
CA GLY A 467 18.55 5.55 21.07
C GLY A 467 18.29 4.43 22.10
N ASN A 468 18.11 3.17 21.69
CA ASN A 468 17.94 2.05 22.61
C ASN A 468 19.32 1.45 22.98
N PRO A 469 19.61 1.21 24.28
CA PRO A 469 20.88 0.64 24.73
C PRO A 469 20.98 -0.88 24.51
N GLY A 470 20.08 -1.49 23.74
CA GLY A 470 19.91 -2.93 23.60
C GLY A 470 18.87 -3.50 24.58
N ALA A 471 18.51 -4.76 24.37
CA ALA A 471 17.56 -5.49 25.20
C ALA A 471 17.92 -6.98 25.29
N SER A 472 17.51 -7.64 26.37
CA SER A 472 17.59 -9.10 26.46
C SER A 472 16.48 -9.65 27.34
N TRP A 473 15.92 -10.80 26.96
CA TRP A 473 14.91 -11.51 27.74
C TRP A 473 14.91 -13.00 27.41
N GLN A 474 14.09 -13.76 28.14
CA GLN A 474 13.86 -15.17 27.90
C GLN A 474 12.39 -15.49 27.80
N PHE A 475 12.06 -16.53 27.04
CA PHE A 475 10.73 -17.08 26.95
C PHE A 475 10.78 -18.60 26.74
N ARG A 476 9.62 -19.26 26.85
CA ARG A 476 9.50 -20.70 26.64
C ARG A 476 8.50 -20.96 25.52
N THR A 477 8.84 -21.85 24.60
CA THR A 477 7.87 -22.33 23.60
C THR A 477 6.99 -23.41 24.22
N GLN A 478 5.70 -23.39 23.89
CA GLN A 478 4.78 -24.48 24.21
C GLN A 478 5.22 -25.77 23.50
N ARG A 479 4.79 -26.92 24.02
CA ARG A 479 5.04 -28.20 23.35
C ARG A 479 4.10 -28.31 22.15
N ASP A 480 4.62 -28.90 21.09
CA ASP A 480 3.84 -29.19 19.89
C ASP A 480 2.59 -30.02 20.22
N PRO A 481 1.49 -29.81 19.47
CA PRO A 481 0.31 -30.63 19.60
C PRO A 481 0.65 -32.09 19.25
N LYS A 482 -0.09 -33.03 19.85
CA LYS A 482 0.18 -34.47 19.64
C LYS A 482 -0.33 -35.00 18.30
N THR A 483 -1.22 -34.26 17.65
CA THR A 483 -1.93 -34.63 16.43
C THR A 483 -2.07 -33.41 15.54
N ASP A 484 -2.23 -33.63 14.25
CA ASP A 484 -2.41 -32.59 13.23
C ASP A 484 -3.82 -32.56 12.62
N ALA A 485 -4.74 -33.40 13.09
CA ALA A 485 -6.11 -33.48 12.56
C ALA A 485 -6.94 -32.21 12.85
N HIS A 486 -6.67 -31.54 13.97
CA HIS A 486 -7.32 -30.30 14.37
C HIS A 486 -6.31 -29.42 15.09
N LEU A 487 -6.12 -28.20 14.59
CA LEU A 487 -5.13 -27.23 15.07
C LEU A 487 -5.80 -25.88 15.32
N THR A 488 -5.28 -25.12 16.26
CA THR A 488 -5.74 -23.77 16.58
C THR A 488 -4.65 -22.74 16.37
N VAL A 489 -5.00 -21.59 15.79
CA VAL A 489 -4.10 -20.47 15.52
C VAL A 489 -4.53 -19.23 16.30
N GLY A 490 -3.60 -18.60 16.99
CA GLY A 490 -3.77 -17.34 17.71
C GLY A 490 -2.80 -17.23 18.90
N ALA A 491 -2.84 -16.11 19.64
CA ALA A 491 -1.92 -15.86 20.76
C ALA A 491 -1.90 -16.95 21.87
N HIS A 492 -2.93 -17.79 21.92
CA HIS A 492 -3.07 -18.91 22.85
C HIS A 492 -3.40 -20.23 22.14
N GLY A 493 -3.22 -20.31 20.82
CA GLY A 493 -3.44 -21.52 20.04
C GLY A 493 -2.25 -22.48 20.11
N ASP A 494 -2.36 -23.58 19.38
CA ASP A 494 -1.24 -24.49 19.11
C ASP A 494 -0.11 -23.76 18.36
N PHE A 495 -0.50 -22.82 17.49
CA PHE A 495 0.39 -21.95 16.71
C PHE A 495 -0.06 -20.50 16.80
N CYS A 496 0.87 -19.56 16.58
CA CYS A 496 0.59 -18.13 16.58
C CYS A 496 0.35 -17.59 15.16
N THR A 497 0.80 -18.33 14.15
CA THR A 497 0.72 -18.02 12.72
C THR A 497 0.02 -19.16 11.97
N VAL A 498 -0.62 -18.82 10.86
CA VAL A 498 -1.33 -19.78 10.02
C VAL A 498 -0.35 -20.66 9.26
N GLN A 499 0.76 -20.11 8.77
CA GLN A 499 1.79 -20.89 8.07
C GLN A 499 2.37 -21.98 8.97
N ALA A 500 2.66 -21.70 10.25
CA ALA A 500 3.20 -22.72 11.15
C ALA A 500 2.24 -23.89 11.39
N ALA A 501 0.94 -23.62 11.47
CA ALA A 501 -0.07 -24.68 11.55
C ALA A 501 -0.10 -25.53 10.28
N ILE A 502 -0.06 -24.90 9.10
CA ILE A 502 0.04 -25.60 7.81
C ILE A 502 1.30 -26.45 7.75
N ASP A 503 2.45 -25.91 8.15
CA ASP A 503 3.74 -26.58 8.14
C ASP A 503 3.77 -27.83 9.05
N PHE A 504 3.05 -27.78 10.17
CA PHE A 504 2.93 -28.89 11.10
C PHE A 504 2.14 -30.09 10.56
N VAL A 505 1.16 -29.86 9.67
CA VAL A 505 0.36 -30.96 9.07
C VAL A 505 1.26 -31.86 8.22
N ALA A 506 1.24 -33.17 8.47
CA ALA A 506 2.06 -34.09 7.70
C ALA A 506 1.55 -34.22 6.24
N PRO A 507 2.43 -34.50 5.26
CA PRO A 507 2.03 -34.74 3.87
C PRO A 507 0.93 -35.81 3.77
N GLY A 508 -0.12 -35.52 3.00
CA GLY A 508 -1.27 -36.40 2.78
C GLY A 508 -2.31 -36.45 3.91
N HIS A 509 -2.05 -35.80 5.05
CA HIS A 509 -3.04 -35.72 6.13
C HIS A 509 -4.08 -34.63 5.86
N LYS A 510 -5.30 -34.87 6.36
CA LYS A 510 -6.37 -33.87 6.40
C LYS A 510 -6.34 -33.17 7.75
N SER A 511 -6.61 -31.86 7.75
CA SER A 511 -6.59 -31.05 8.97
C SER A 511 -7.64 -29.95 8.92
N THR A 512 -8.21 -29.64 10.07
CA THR A 512 -8.97 -28.40 10.30
C THR A 512 -8.13 -27.45 11.14
N ILE A 513 -7.96 -26.23 10.66
CA ILE A 513 -7.19 -25.16 11.31
C ILE A 513 -8.15 -24.03 11.66
N ASP A 514 -8.44 -23.86 12.94
CA ASP A 514 -9.27 -22.79 13.46
C ASP A 514 -8.43 -21.55 13.76
N VAL A 515 -8.74 -20.43 13.10
CA VAL A 515 -7.99 -19.18 13.22
C VAL A 515 -8.77 -18.18 14.07
N ALA A 516 -8.22 -17.85 15.24
CA ALA A 516 -8.83 -16.91 16.18
C ALA A 516 -8.96 -15.50 15.56
N PRO A 517 -9.82 -14.62 16.11
CA PRO A 517 -9.87 -13.22 15.72
C PRO A 517 -8.50 -12.55 15.83
N GLY A 518 -8.14 -11.76 14.83
CA GLY A 518 -6.85 -11.07 14.78
C GLY A 518 -6.42 -10.74 13.36
N THR A 519 -5.35 -9.95 13.27
CA THR A 519 -4.66 -9.66 12.01
C THR A 519 -3.35 -10.42 11.99
N TYR A 520 -3.18 -11.25 10.97
CA TYR A 520 -2.03 -12.13 10.78
C TYR A 520 -1.24 -11.62 9.58
N ARG A 521 -0.10 -10.98 9.85
CA ARG A 521 0.77 -10.43 8.80
C ARG A 521 1.78 -11.48 8.35
N GLU A 522 1.39 -12.30 7.39
CA GLU A 522 2.23 -13.41 6.92
C GLU A 522 1.97 -13.78 5.46
N LEU A 523 3.03 -14.28 4.81
CA LEU A 523 2.94 -14.98 3.53
C LEU A 523 2.50 -16.42 3.80
N ILE A 524 1.54 -16.91 3.03
CA ILE A 524 1.04 -18.28 3.15
C ILE A 524 1.35 -19.09 1.90
N TRP A 525 1.88 -20.29 2.10
CA TRP A 525 2.06 -21.33 1.10
C TRP A 525 1.48 -22.66 1.60
N VAL A 526 0.50 -23.19 0.87
CA VAL A 526 -0.04 -24.54 1.08
C VAL A 526 0.42 -25.44 -0.06
N PRO A 527 1.34 -26.39 0.17
CA PRO A 527 1.92 -27.20 -0.90
C PRO A 527 0.95 -28.25 -1.44
N PRO A 528 1.18 -28.75 -2.67
CA PRO A 528 0.35 -29.81 -3.26
C PRO A 528 0.40 -31.13 -2.48
N THR A 529 1.40 -31.32 -1.61
CA THR A 529 1.59 -32.50 -0.77
C THR A 529 0.63 -32.56 0.43
N LYS A 530 -0.14 -31.49 0.71
CA LYS A 530 -1.04 -31.40 1.87
C LYS A 530 -2.50 -31.18 1.47
N PRO A 531 -3.14 -32.13 0.75
CA PRO A 531 -4.52 -32.01 0.33
C PRO A 531 -5.50 -32.09 1.52
N GLY A 532 -6.67 -31.49 1.39
CA GLY A 532 -7.74 -31.63 2.38
C GLY A 532 -7.60 -30.78 3.64
N ILE A 533 -6.79 -29.71 3.60
CA ILE A 533 -6.73 -28.71 4.67
C ILE A 533 -7.99 -27.83 4.62
N THR A 534 -8.61 -27.61 5.78
CA THR A 534 -9.68 -26.65 6.01
C THR A 534 -9.19 -25.53 6.92
N ILE A 535 -9.31 -24.27 6.50
CA ILE A 535 -9.03 -23.09 7.34
C ILE A 535 -10.34 -22.39 7.69
N SER A 536 -10.62 -22.26 8.97
CA SER A 536 -11.87 -21.67 9.47
C SER A 536 -11.56 -20.48 10.37
N GLY A 537 -11.89 -19.28 9.91
CA GLY A 537 -11.70 -18.05 10.68
C GLY A 537 -12.85 -17.76 11.63
N ALA A 538 -12.66 -16.76 12.49
CA ALA A 538 -13.69 -16.29 13.40
C ALA A 538 -14.68 -15.31 12.75
N GLY A 539 -14.89 -15.37 11.43
CA GLY A 539 -15.69 -14.44 10.64
C GLY A 539 -14.81 -13.49 9.86
N ALA A 540 -15.13 -13.24 8.59
CA ALA A 540 -14.27 -12.47 7.71
C ALA A 540 -13.99 -11.05 8.21
N GLY A 541 -14.92 -10.40 8.94
CA GLY A 541 -14.67 -9.11 9.58
C GLY A 541 -13.83 -9.15 10.87
N ARG A 542 -13.37 -10.32 11.31
CA ARG A 542 -12.69 -10.55 12.60
C ARG A 542 -11.35 -11.26 12.47
N THR A 543 -11.16 -12.05 11.42
CA THR A 543 -9.91 -12.77 11.12
C THR A 543 -9.39 -12.29 9.77
N VAL A 544 -8.24 -11.62 9.77
CA VAL A 544 -7.61 -11.05 8.57
C VAL A 544 -6.22 -11.63 8.41
N ILE A 545 -5.93 -12.26 7.28
CA ILE A 545 -4.59 -12.68 6.87
C ILE A 545 -4.15 -11.75 5.76
N GLY A 546 -2.98 -11.12 5.87
CA GLY A 546 -2.55 -10.23 4.80
C GLY A 546 -1.08 -9.87 4.78
N TYR A 547 -0.60 -9.53 3.59
CA TYR A 547 0.80 -9.21 3.35
C TYR A 547 0.96 -8.33 2.10
N PRO A 548 1.90 -7.36 2.06
CA PRO A 548 2.13 -6.53 0.87
C PRO A 548 3.07 -7.24 -0.12
N ASN A 549 2.60 -8.34 -0.73
CA ASN A 549 3.38 -9.08 -1.73
C ASN A 549 2.95 -8.69 -3.14
N ASN A 550 3.88 -8.53 -4.08
CA ASN A 550 3.56 -8.05 -5.41
C ASN A 550 4.67 -8.36 -6.42
N ASN A 551 4.41 -7.97 -7.67
CA ASN A 551 5.30 -8.19 -8.80
C ASN A 551 6.71 -7.59 -8.61
N LEU A 552 6.82 -6.42 -7.97
CA LEU A 552 8.11 -5.76 -7.73
C LEU A 552 8.90 -6.35 -6.56
N LEU A 553 8.23 -7.06 -5.63
CA LEU A 553 8.86 -7.66 -4.45
C LEU A 553 9.28 -9.11 -4.66
N ASN A 554 8.37 -9.96 -5.18
CA ASN A 554 8.63 -11.39 -5.36
C ASN A 554 8.12 -11.94 -6.71
N GLY A 555 7.55 -11.13 -7.61
CA GLY A 555 7.04 -11.62 -8.90
C GLY A 555 8.01 -11.45 -10.07
N ASP A 556 7.46 -11.40 -11.28
CA ASP A 556 8.17 -11.37 -12.55
C ASP A 556 9.23 -10.28 -12.65
N SER A 557 8.90 -9.08 -12.20
CA SER A 557 9.84 -7.97 -12.21
C SER A 557 10.98 -8.18 -11.22
N ALA A 558 10.69 -8.67 -10.01
CA ALA A 558 11.70 -9.01 -9.01
C ALA A 558 12.65 -10.13 -9.48
N MET A 559 12.13 -11.03 -10.31
CA MET A 559 12.78 -12.27 -10.74
C MET A 559 13.34 -12.23 -12.17
N ALA A 560 13.30 -11.07 -12.83
CA ALA A 560 13.68 -10.94 -14.24
C ALA A 560 15.11 -11.45 -14.58
N ASN A 561 16.03 -11.38 -13.61
CA ASN A 561 17.44 -11.74 -13.77
C ASN A 561 17.87 -13.01 -13.01
N VAL A 562 16.94 -13.76 -12.42
CA VAL A 562 17.29 -15.04 -11.75
C VAL A 562 17.28 -16.21 -12.74
N PRO A 563 18.05 -17.29 -12.49
CA PRO A 563 18.02 -18.48 -13.33
C PRO A 563 16.62 -19.07 -13.45
N MET A 564 16.34 -19.69 -14.61
CA MET A 564 15.05 -20.33 -14.90
C MET A 564 14.71 -21.43 -13.86
N GLU A 565 15.71 -22.11 -13.31
CA GLU A 565 15.49 -23.16 -12.34
C GLU A 565 14.91 -22.64 -11.02
N GLN A 566 15.18 -21.37 -10.69
CA GLN A 566 14.74 -20.69 -9.46
C GLN A 566 13.38 -20.00 -9.61
N SER A 567 12.75 -20.17 -10.78
CA SER A 567 11.84 -19.17 -11.31
C SER A 567 10.45 -19.67 -11.66
N TYR A 568 10.30 -20.95 -11.98
CA TYR A 568 9.04 -21.49 -12.47
C TYR A 568 8.28 -22.21 -11.36
N CYS A 569 6.99 -21.92 -11.33
CA CYS A 569 6.02 -22.48 -10.41
C CYS A 569 5.69 -23.93 -10.75
N GLN A 570 5.28 -24.69 -9.74
CA GLN A 570 4.68 -26.00 -9.95
C GLN A 570 3.32 -25.93 -10.66
N ARG A 571 2.87 -27.04 -11.24
CA ARG A 571 1.52 -27.21 -11.83
C ARG A 571 1.20 -26.15 -12.90
N ARG A 572 2.07 -26.00 -13.90
CA ARG A 572 1.82 -25.13 -15.07
C ARG A 572 0.62 -25.62 -15.87
N VAL A 573 -0.32 -24.71 -16.14
CA VAL A 573 -1.52 -25.01 -16.95
C VAL A 573 -1.36 -24.54 -18.40
N ILE A 574 -0.60 -23.47 -18.65
CA ILE A 574 -0.34 -22.94 -20.00
C ILE A 574 1.07 -23.34 -20.51
N PRO A 575 1.23 -23.76 -21.78
CA PRO A 575 2.52 -24.18 -22.34
C PRO A 575 3.58 -23.08 -22.35
N GLN A 576 3.17 -21.86 -22.68
CA GLN A 576 3.99 -20.66 -22.53
C GLN A 576 3.59 -19.99 -21.22
N SER A 577 4.22 -20.41 -20.11
CA SER A 577 4.00 -19.79 -18.81
C SER A 577 4.27 -18.29 -18.90
N ASP A 578 3.38 -17.48 -18.34
CA ASP A 578 3.79 -16.19 -17.84
C ASP A 578 4.92 -16.48 -16.84
N ARG A 579 6.14 -16.01 -17.14
CA ARG A 579 7.30 -16.32 -16.29
C ARG A 579 7.02 -15.75 -14.89
N PHE A 580 7.23 -16.49 -13.81
CA PHE A 580 7.41 -16.03 -12.40
C PHE A 580 6.20 -15.57 -11.52
N ASN A 581 4.94 -15.68 -11.95
CA ASN A 581 3.82 -15.05 -11.20
C ASN A 581 3.29 -15.77 -9.94
N CYS A 582 3.79 -16.94 -9.51
CA CYS A 582 3.21 -17.64 -8.33
C CYS A 582 3.73 -17.16 -6.98
N TRP A 583 4.81 -16.38 -6.97
CA TRP A 583 5.51 -16.00 -5.75
C TRP A 583 5.05 -14.66 -5.16
N ARG A 584 4.20 -13.92 -5.90
CA ARG A 584 3.72 -12.58 -5.56
C ARG A 584 2.38 -12.52 -4.83
N SER A 585 1.72 -13.66 -4.56
CA SER A 585 0.49 -13.68 -3.76
C SER A 585 0.78 -13.52 -2.26
N ALA A 586 -0.15 -12.90 -1.52
CA ALA A 586 -0.12 -12.96 -0.06
C ALA A 586 -0.40 -14.39 0.44
N MET A 587 -1.34 -15.10 -0.19
CA MET A 587 -1.64 -16.51 0.09
C MET A 587 -1.72 -17.34 -1.19
N ALA A 588 -0.87 -18.37 -1.29
CA ALA A 588 -0.87 -19.35 -2.37
C ALA A 588 -1.26 -20.73 -1.86
N VAL A 589 -2.22 -21.37 -2.54
CA VAL A 589 -2.72 -22.70 -2.21
C VAL A 589 -2.62 -23.61 -3.43
N PHE A 590 -1.72 -24.57 -3.37
CA PHE A 590 -1.49 -25.57 -4.41
C PHE A 590 -2.05 -26.95 -4.01
N ALA A 591 -2.59 -27.09 -2.81
CA ALA A 591 -3.25 -28.30 -2.33
C ALA A 591 -4.62 -28.53 -2.97
N ASP A 592 -4.91 -29.79 -3.30
CA ASP A 592 -6.24 -30.23 -3.71
C ASP A 592 -7.16 -30.39 -2.49
N ASP A 593 -8.48 -30.37 -2.70
CA ASP A 593 -9.50 -30.52 -1.65
C ASP A 593 -9.43 -29.47 -0.52
N PHE A 594 -8.89 -28.29 -0.82
CA PHE A 594 -8.74 -27.20 0.15
C PHE A 594 -10.06 -26.48 0.41
N THR A 595 -10.33 -26.15 1.67
CA THR A 595 -11.49 -25.32 2.06
C THR A 595 -11.06 -24.14 2.91
N MET A 596 -11.61 -22.95 2.66
CA MET A 596 -11.44 -21.79 3.54
C MET A 596 -12.78 -21.11 3.79
N THR A 597 -13.08 -20.86 5.06
CA THR A 597 -14.31 -20.19 5.47
C THR A 597 -14.09 -19.10 6.49
N ASP A 598 -14.91 -18.04 6.43
CA ASP A 598 -15.01 -17.04 7.49
C ASP A 598 -13.69 -16.28 7.79
N VAL A 599 -12.90 -16.01 6.73
CA VAL A 599 -11.60 -15.32 6.76
C VAL A 599 -11.58 -14.17 5.74
N THR A 600 -10.90 -13.08 6.07
CA THR A 600 -10.43 -12.10 5.08
C THR A 600 -9.01 -12.42 4.67
N VAL A 601 -8.73 -12.47 3.38
CA VAL A 601 -7.38 -12.45 2.83
C VAL A 601 -7.17 -11.11 2.12
N GLN A 602 -6.13 -10.38 2.50
CA GLN A 602 -5.84 -9.04 1.98
C GLN A 602 -4.42 -8.95 1.46
N ASN A 603 -4.25 -8.42 0.25
CA ASN A 603 -2.95 -7.93 -0.18
C ASN A 603 -2.80 -6.47 0.27
N LEU A 604 -1.73 -6.15 0.98
CA LEU A 604 -1.48 -4.81 1.52
C LEU A 604 -0.71 -3.90 0.54
N THR A 605 -0.48 -4.35 -0.69
CA THR A 605 0.10 -3.52 -1.76
C THR A 605 -0.87 -2.38 -2.09
N PRO A 606 -0.42 -1.11 -2.09
CA PRO A 606 -1.30 0.03 -2.34
C PRO A 606 -1.79 0.06 -3.79
N TYR A 607 -2.84 0.86 -4.06
CA TYR A 607 -3.30 1.15 -5.41
C TYR A 607 -2.14 1.61 -6.31
N ARG A 608 -2.08 1.07 -7.54
CA ARG A 608 -0.97 1.22 -8.50
C ARG A 608 0.40 0.71 -8.01
N GLY A 609 0.46 -0.08 -6.94
CA GLY A 609 1.69 -0.68 -6.41
C GLY A 609 2.22 -1.91 -7.16
N SER A 610 1.82 -2.12 -8.42
CA SER A 610 1.98 -3.32 -9.26
C SER A 610 1.00 -4.47 -8.97
N GLN A 611 1.05 -5.53 -9.80
CA GLN A 611 0.15 -6.67 -9.70
C GLN A 611 0.36 -7.45 -8.39
N ALA A 612 -0.73 -7.75 -7.66
CA ALA A 612 -0.65 -8.22 -6.28
C ALA A 612 -1.86 -9.07 -5.85
N GLU A 613 -1.76 -10.40 -5.99
CA GLU A 613 -2.83 -11.31 -5.59
C GLU A 613 -2.97 -11.34 -4.06
N ALA A 614 -4.19 -11.19 -3.55
CA ALA A 614 -4.48 -11.55 -2.16
C ALA A 614 -4.52 -13.07 -2.02
N PHE A 615 -5.22 -13.75 -2.92
CA PHE A 615 -5.35 -15.21 -2.92
C PHE A 615 -5.05 -15.81 -4.28
N PHE A 616 -4.20 -16.83 -4.30
CA PHE A 616 -3.91 -17.66 -5.46
C PHE A 616 -4.23 -19.14 -5.19
N GLY A 617 -5.29 -19.66 -5.82
CA GLY A 617 -5.63 -21.08 -5.82
C GLY A 617 -5.17 -21.79 -7.09
N ASN A 618 -4.34 -22.82 -6.91
CA ASN A 618 -3.81 -23.70 -7.96
C ASN A 618 -4.00 -25.20 -7.63
N GLY A 619 -4.94 -25.48 -6.75
CA GLY A 619 -5.45 -26.82 -6.43
C GLY A 619 -6.72 -27.16 -7.21
N SER A 620 -7.13 -28.41 -7.15
CA SER A 620 -8.44 -28.86 -7.61
C SER A 620 -9.39 -29.09 -6.44
N ARG A 621 -10.69 -28.89 -6.66
CA ARG A 621 -11.77 -29.03 -5.66
C ARG A 621 -11.62 -28.08 -4.47
N MET A 622 -11.33 -26.81 -4.77
CA MET A 622 -11.18 -25.76 -3.77
C MET A 622 -12.53 -25.11 -3.44
N VAL A 623 -12.81 -24.88 -2.15
CA VAL A 623 -14.03 -24.19 -1.69
C VAL A 623 -13.65 -22.96 -0.87
N LEU A 624 -14.09 -21.78 -1.31
CA LEU A 624 -13.99 -20.52 -0.55
C LEU A 624 -15.41 -20.04 -0.20
N ALA A 625 -15.76 -19.96 1.08
CA ALA A 625 -17.12 -19.56 1.46
C ALA A 625 -17.14 -18.57 2.62
N ARG A 626 -17.97 -17.51 2.51
CA ARG A 626 -18.03 -16.43 3.51
C ARG A 626 -16.66 -15.78 3.74
N VAL A 627 -15.88 -15.64 2.67
CA VAL A 627 -14.57 -15.00 2.72
C VAL A 627 -14.64 -13.58 2.17
N ARG A 628 -13.63 -12.78 2.50
CA ARG A 628 -13.38 -11.50 1.83
C ARG A 628 -12.00 -11.56 1.18
N ILE A 629 -11.89 -11.23 -0.11
CA ILE A 629 -10.61 -11.15 -0.82
C ILE A 629 -10.40 -9.70 -1.22
N LEU A 630 -9.40 -9.05 -0.61
CA LEU A 630 -9.18 -7.61 -0.70
C LEU A 630 -7.85 -7.29 -1.38
N GLY A 631 -7.89 -6.46 -2.43
CA GLY A 631 -6.72 -6.05 -3.20
C GLY A 631 -7.09 -5.00 -4.25
N TYR A 632 -6.19 -4.77 -5.19
CA TYR A 632 -6.37 -3.87 -6.33
C TYR A 632 -6.25 -4.66 -7.63
N GLN A 633 -5.11 -4.59 -8.30
CA GLN A 633 -4.85 -5.37 -9.50
C GLN A 633 -4.57 -6.83 -9.13
N ASP A 634 -5.23 -7.76 -9.82
CA ASP A 634 -5.04 -9.21 -9.70
C ASP A 634 -5.52 -9.85 -8.36
N SER A 635 -6.42 -9.23 -7.60
CA SER A 635 -6.84 -9.67 -6.23
C SER A 635 -7.05 -11.18 -6.02
N LEU A 636 -7.82 -11.85 -6.90
CA LEU A 636 -8.17 -13.26 -6.81
C LEU A 636 -7.72 -14.02 -8.05
N ARG A 637 -6.72 -14.88 -7.90
CA ARG A 637 -6.28 -15.80 -8.94
C ARG A 637 -6.76 -17.22 -8.68
N LEU A 638 -7.50 -17.80 -9.61
CA LEU A 638 -8.00 -19.18 -9.48
C LEU A 638 -7.79 -19.97 -10.78
N GLN A 639 -7.29 -21.18 -10.61
CA GLN A 639 -7.10 -22.16 -11.69
C GLN A 639 -7.35 -23.57 -11.15
N GLY A 640 -7.98 -24.41 -11.95
CA GLY A 640 -8.53 -25.70 -11.48
C GLY A 640 -9.97 -25.55 -10.99
N GLN A 641 -10.54 -26.60 -10.40
CA GLN A 641 -11.93 -26.59 -9.92
C GLN A 641 -12.04 -25.79 -8.62
N ALA A 642 -12.60 -24.58 -8.68
CA ALA A 642 -12.76 -23.70 -7.52
C ALA A 642 -14.19 -23.14 -7.40
N PHE A 643 -14.81 -23.32 -6.24
CA PHE A 643 -16.13 -22.80 -5.90
C PHE A 643 -16.02 -21.68 -4.87
N VAL A 644 -16.51 -20.49 -5.21
CA VAL A 644 -16.54 -19.32 -4.33
C VAL A 644 -17.99 -18.95 -4.05
N THR A 645 -18.40 -18.85 -2.77
CA THR A 645 -19.79 -18.51 -2.46
C THR A 645 -19.98 -17.65 -1.22
N ASN A 646 -21.07 -16.88 -1.17
CA ASN A 646 -21.42 -15.99 -0.06
C ASN A 646 -20.26 -15.07 0.36
N SER A 647 -19.48 -14.62 -0.61
CA SER A 647 -18.20 -13.97 -0.37
C SER A 647 -18.18 -12.56 -0.96
N TYR A 648 -17.13 -11.83 -0.64
CA TYR A 648 -16.88 -10.48 -1.13
C TYR A 648 -15.48 -10.42 -1.75
N VAL A 649 -15.36 -9.83 -2.93
CA VAL A 649 -14.08 -9.63 -3.62
C VAL A 649 -14.00 -8.19 -4.10
N GLU A 650 -12.88 -7.50 -3.88
CA GLU A 650 -12.67 -6.15 -4.42
C GLU A 650 -11.35 -6.04 -5.18
N GLY A 651 -11.32 -5.10 -6.13
CA GLY A 651 -10.13 -4.76 -6.92
C GLY A 651 -10.44 -3.83 -8.07
N ASP A 652 -9.51 -3.70 -9.02
CA ASP A 652 -9.63 -2.82 -10.19
C ASP A 652 -9.35 -3.54 -11.52
N VAL A 653 -8.08 -3.78 -11.84
CA VAL A 653 -7.63 -4.37 -13.09
C VAL A 653 -7.52 -5.89 -12.90
N ASP A 654 -8.26 -6.63 -13.72
CA ASP A 654 -8.23 -8.10 -13.79
C ASP A 654 -8.39 -8.80 -12.44
N PHE A 655 -9.17 -8.22 -11.52
CA PHE A 655 -9.10 -8.61 -10.11
C PHE A 655 -9.68 -10.00 -9.80
N VAL A 656 -10.36 -10.65 -10.76
CA VAL A 656 -10.55 -12.10 -10.80
C VAL A 656 -9.91 -12.67 -12.06
N TRP A 657 -8.86 -13.49 -11.95
CA TRP A 657 -8.15 -14.00 -13.11
C TRP A 657 -7.63 -15.43 -12.91
N GLY A 658 -7.02 -16.00 -13.95
CA GLY A 658 -6.44 -17.34 -13.93
C GLY A 658 -6.77 -18.13 -15.18
N THR A 659 -6.82 -19.46 -15.12
CA THR A 659 -7.00 -20.32 -16.32
C THR A 659 -8.35 -21.05 -16.36
N GLY A 660 -9.29 -20.72 -15.48
CA GLY A 660 -10.64 -21.26 -15.51
C GLY A 660 -10.87 -22.50 -14.64
N GLY A 661 -12.08 -23.04 -14.72
CA GLY A 661 -12.62 -24.05 -13.80
C GLY A 661 -13.24 -23.42 -12.55
N VAL A 662 -13.72 -22.18 -12.64
CA VAL A 662 -14.14 -21.39 -11.48
C VAL A 662 -15.64 -21.11 -11.52
N PHE A 663 -16.29 -21.22 -10.37
CA PHE A 663 -17.70 -20.90 -10.20
C PHE A 663 -17.88 -19.99 -8.99
N ILE A 664 -18.35 -18.76 -9.21
CA ILE A 664 -18.58 -17.75 -8.17
C ILE A 664 -20.07 -17.50 -8.03
N GLN A 665 -20.61 -17.66 -6.81
CA GLN A 665 -22.04 -17.65 -6.57
C GLN A 665 -22.45 -16.81 -5.37
N ASP A 666 -23.60 -16.13 -5.44
CA ASP A 666 -24.21 -15.42 -4.28
C ASP A 666 -23.21 -14.48 -3.57
N SER A 667 -22.39 -13.78 -4.35
CA SER A 667 -21.24 -13.01 -3.88
C SER A 667 -21.25 -11.58 -4.42
N GLU A 668 -20.56 -10.69 -3.74
CA GLU A 668 -20.34 -9.31 -4.19
C GLU A 668 -18.93 -9.17 -4.79
N LEU A 669 -18.84 -8.54 -5.95
CA LEU A 669 -17.59 -8.11 -6.56
C LEU A 669 -17.63 -6.58 -6.65
N LYS A 670 -16.74 -5.89 -5.94
CA LYS A 670 -16.71 -4.42 -5.88
C LYS A 670 -15.52 -3.88 -6.68
N ALA A 671 -15.81 -3.13 -7.75
CA ALA A 671 -14.77 -2.40 -8.48
C ALA A 671 -14.38 -1.13 -7.72
N LEU A 672 -13.10 -0.96 -7.42
CA LEU A 672 -12.58 0.22 -6.72
C LEU A 672 -12.28 1.37 -7.67
N HIS A 673 -11.82 1.04 -8.88
CA HIS A 673 -11.50 1.98 -9.96
C HIS A 673 -11.95 1.44 -11.32
N GLU A 674 -11.70 2.20 -12.39
CA GLU A 674 -11.77 1.73 -13.77
C GLU A 674 -10.91 0.46 -13.99
N GLY A 675 -11.38 -0.45 -14.85
CA GLY A 675 -10.68 -1.72 -15.04
C GLY A 675 -11.55 -2.87 -15.52
N TYR A 676 -11.29 -4.06 -14.99
CA TYR A 676 -11.86 -5.32 -15.47
C TYR A 676 -12.18 -6.25 -14.31
N TYR A 677 -13.42 -6.74 -14.22
CA TYR A 677 -13.77 -7.79 -13.25
C TYR A 677 -12.99 -9.07 -13.53
N ASN A 678 -12.73 -9.40 -14.80
CA ASN A 678 -12.15 -10.68 -15.16
C ASN A 678 -11.15 -10.68 -16.31
N GLN A 679 -10.09 -11.49 -16.15
CA GLN A 679 -9.24 -11.96 -17.25
C GLN A 679 -8.92 -13.46 -17.12
N VAL A 680 -9.79 -14.31 -17.64
CA VAL A 680 -9.50 -15.75 -17.76
C VAL A 680 -8.63 -16.05 -18.99
N ARG A 681 -7.69 -16.98 -18.85
CA ARG A 681 -6.64 -17.33 -19.83
C ARG A 681 -6.82 -18.76 -20.38
N ASN A 682 -7.97 -19.06 -21.00
CA ASN A 682 -8.22 -20.38 -21.58
C ASN A 682 -7.56 -20.55 -22.97
N ILE A 683 -6.94 -21.71 -23.20
CA ILE A 683 -6.29 -22.05 -24.48
C ILE A 683 -6.83 -23.33 -25.14
N ASP A 684 -7.56 -24.15 -24.40
CA ASP A 684 -7.94 -25.52 -24.75
C ASP A 684 -9.46 -25.72 -24.82
N ASN A 685 -10.24 -24.63 -24.84
CA ASN A 685 -11.70 -24.65 -24.80
C ASN A 685 -12.28 -25.33 -23.53
N GLY A 686 -11.48 -25.45 -22.46
CA GLY A 686 -11.94 -25.92 -21.14
C GLY A 686 -12.93 -24.96 -20.47
N PRO A 687 -13.45 -25.34 -19.28
CA PRO A 687 -14.33 -24.48 -18.51
C PRO A 687 -13.58 -23.21 -18.08
N GLY A 688 -14.22 -22.05 -18.26
CA GLY A 688 -13.71 -20.77 -17.81
C GLY A 688 -14.24 -20.39 -16.43
N ASN A 689 -14.65 -19.12 -16.29
CA ASN A 689 -15.20 -18.56 -15.06
C ASN A 689 -16.71 -18.31 -15.20
N ILE A 690 -17.50 -18.88 -14.30
CA ILE A 690 -18.96 -18.79 -14.29
C ILE A 690 -19.41 -18.02 -13.04
N PHE A 691 -20.18 -16.96 -13.23
CA PHE A 691 -20.69 -16.07 -12.18
C PHE A 691 -22.21 -16.20 -12.11
N VAL A 692 -22.75 -16.54 -10.94
CA VAL A 692 -24.19 -16.81 -10.75
C VAL A 692 -24.73 -16.04 -9.56
N ARG A 693 -25.75 -15.21 -9.76
CA ARG A 693 -26.33 -14.36 -8.70
C ARG A 693 -25.28 -13.51 -7.97
N VAL A 694 -24.34 -12.96 -8.73
CA VAL A 694 -23.35 -12.02 -8.19
C VAL A 694 -23.88 -10.59 -8.26
N ARG A 695 -23.37 -9.73 -7.37
CA ARG A 695 -23.62 -8.29 -7.37
C ARG A 695 -22.34 -7.55 -7.73
N LEU A 696 -22.36 -6.80 -8.82
CA LEU A 696 -21.23 -5.98 -9.28
C LEU A 696 -21.44 -4.54 -8.78
N THR A 697 -20.75 -4.17 -7.70
CA THR A 697 -20.86 -2.86 -7.04
C THR A 697 -19.59 -2.02 -7.26
N ARG A 698 -19.55 -0.80 -6.74
CA ARG A 698 -18.43 0.14 -6.95
C ARG A 698 -18.01 0.91 -5.71
N GLY A 699 -16.74 1.32 -5.68
CA GLY A 699 -16.22 2.40 -4.84
C GLY A 699 -16.52 3.79 -5.44
N PRO A 700 -16.21 4.87 -4.71
CA PRO A 700 -16.41 6.24 -5.19
C PRO A 700 -15.57 6.57 -6.44
N ASP A 701 -14.42 5.90 -6.61
CA ASP A 701 -13.44 6.18 -7.66
C ASP A 701 -13.59 5.30 -8.91
N ALA A 702 -14.74 4.63 -9.05
CA ALA A 702 -15.13 3.87 -10.24
C ALA A 702 -16.29 4.59 -10.96
N PRO A 703 -16.00 5.43 -11.96
CA PRO A 703 -17.00 6.20 -12.70
C PRO A 703 -18.02 5.31 -13.42
N ASP A 704 -19.13 5.90 -13.86
CA ASP A 704 -20.05 5.23 -14.79
C ASP A 704 -19.32 4.78 -16.07
N ASP A 705 -19.74 3.66 -16.65
CA ASP A 705 -19.25 3.15 -17.94
C ASP A 705 -17.73 2.90 -18.02
N SER A 706 -17.06 2.64 -16.88
CA SER A 706 -15.60 2.58 -16.75
C SER A 706 -15.02 1.18 -16.51
N VAL A 707 -15.86 0.18 -16.17
CA VAL A 707 -15.41 -1.17 -15.79
C VAL A 707 -16.01 -2.22 -16.71
N TYR A 708 -15.19 -3.09 -17.28
CA TYR A 708 -15.64 -4.18 -18.16
C TYR A 708 -15.85 -5.47 -17.36
N LEU A 709 -16.86 -6.26 -17.76
CA LEU A 709 -17.15 -7.61 -17.23
C LEU A 709 -15.96 -8.56 -17.42
N ALA A 710 -15.32 -8.52 -18.59
CA ALA A 710 -14.04 -9.19 -18.81
C ALA A 710 -13.27 -8.59 -19.99
N ARG A 711 -11.96 -8.90 -20.02
CA ARG A 711 -11.12 -8.74 -21.22
C ARG A 711 -10.46 -10.05 -21.65
N ALA A 712 -10.19 -10.19 -22.95
CA ALA A 712 -9.39 -11.29 -23.49
C ALA A 712 -8.39 -10.82 -24.56
N GLU A 713 -7.14 -11.27 -24.45
CA GLU A 713 -6.10 -11.10 -25.47
C GLU A 713 -6.19 -12.27 -26.47
N LEU A 714 -6.88 -12.05 -27.60
CA LEU A 714 -7.29 -13.14 -28.51
C LEU A 714 -6.11 -13.91 -29.12
N SER A 715 -4.97 -13.25 -29.35
CA SER A 715 -3.75 -13.90 -29.86
C SER A 715 -3.21 -14.98 -28.94
N ARG A 716 -3.51 -14.91 -27.63
CA ARG A 716 -2.99 -15.80 -26.60
C ARG A 716 -4.07 -16.68 -25.99
N PHE A 717 -5.26 -16.13 -25.78
CA PHE A 717 -6.38 -16.78 -25.09
C PHE A 717 -7.66 -16.75 -25.94
N PRO A 718 -7.64 -17.31 -27.17
CA PRO A 718 -8.76 -17.20 -28.10
C PRO A 718 -10.03 -17.92 -27.62
N THR A 719 -9.90 -18.78 -26.60
CA THR A 719 -10.97 -19.62 -26.08
C THR A 719 -11.44 -19.19 -24.69
N SER A 720 -11.13 -17.98 -24.22
CA SER A 720 -11.58 -17.51 -22.90
C SER A 720 -13.09 -17.59 -22.73
N GLN A 721 -13.54 -18.15 -21.59
CA GLN A 721 -14.95 -18.28 -21.23
C GLN A 721 -15.28 -17.52 -19.96
N VAL A 722 -16.21 -16.57 -20.07
CA VAL A 722 -16.74 -15.82 -18.94
C VAL A 722 -18.25 -15.74 -19.07
N VAL A 723 -18.96 -16.13 -18.03
CA VAL A 723 -20.43 -16.22 -18.05
C VAL A 723 -21.02 -15.52 -16.83
N PHE A 724 -21.98 -14.62 -17.03
CA PHE A 724 -22.79 -14.04 -15.95
C PHE A 724 -24.24 -14.50 -16.06
N ILE A 725 -24.81 -15.01 -14.96
CA ILE A 725 -26.19 -15.51 -14.90
C ILE A 725 -26.91 -14.89 -13.70
N ASP A 726 -28.10 -14.34 -13.92
CA ASP A 726 -28.96 -13.75 -12.88
C ASP A 726 -28.22 -12.73 -11.98
N SER A 727 -27.32 -11.94 -12.58
CA SER A 727 -26.38 -11.09 -11.85
C SER A 727 -26.79 -9.61 -11.93
N ALA A 728 -26.64 -8.90 -10.82
CA ALA A 728 -27.02 -7.50 -10.68
C ALA A 728 -25.79 -6.59 -10.83
N MET A 729 -25.91 -5.49 -11.56
CA MET A 729 -24.78 -4.60 -11.89
C MET A 729 -25.15 -3.13 -11.62
N ASP A 730 -24.20 -2.35 -11.12
CA ASP A 730 -24.33 -0.89 -11.00
C ASP A 730 -23.75 -0.18 -12.25
N SER A 731 -23.91 1.15 -12.35
CA SER A 731 -23.66 1.92 -13.57
C SER A 731 -22.19 2.06 -13.97
N GLN A 732 -21.24 1.65 -13.13
CA GLN A 732 -19.82 1.51 -13.50
C GLN A 732 -19.60 0.47 -14.59
N VAL A 733 -20.46 -0.54 -14.71
CA VAL A 733 -20.29 -1.57 -15.73
C VAL A 733 -20.50 -0.95 -17.12
N ALA A 734 -19.47 -1.05 -17.95
CA ALA A 734 -19.47 -0.53 -19.30
C ALA A 734 -20.66 -1.08 -20.09
N LYS A 735 -21.33 -0.24 -20.87
CA LYS A 735 -22.47 -0.63 -21.72
C LYS A 735 -22.05 -1.69 -22.75
N THR A 736 -20.85 -1.56 -23.32
CA THR A 736 -20.23 -2.57 -24.19
C THR A 736 -20.02 -3.91 -23.46
N GLY A 737 -19.88 -3.88 -22.13
CA GLY A 737 -19.73 -5.04 -21.25
C GLY A 737 -18.37 -5.71 -21.33
N TRP A 738 -17.86 -5.95 -22.53
CA TRP A 738 -16.72 -6.85 -22.78
C TRP A 738 -15.65 -6.17 -23.63
N GLN A 739 -14.39 -6.56 -23.43
CA GLN A 739 -13.28 -6.07 -24.24
C GLN A 739 -12.47 -7.24 -24.84
N ILE A 740 -12.06 -7.10 -26.10
CA ILE A 740 -11.08 -7.99 -26.72
C ILE A 740 -9.90 -7.17 -27.23
N THR A 741 -8.72 -7.75 -27.16
CA THR A 741 -7.48 -7.12 -27.62
C THR A 741 -6.66 -8.08 -28.46
N SER A 742 -5.77 -7.52 -29.30
CA SER A 742 -4.74 -8.25 -30.04
C SER A 742 -5.25 -9.51 -30.79
N PRO A 743 -6.05 -9.38 -31.87
CA PRO A 743 -6.62 -8.16 -32.42
C PRO A 743 -7.92 -7.76 -31.70
N ASN A 744 -8.23 -6.46 -31.68
CA ASN A 744 -9.56 -5.98 -31.27
C ASN A 744 -10.52 -6.11 -32.46
N ASP A 745 -10.86 -7.35 -32.83
CA ASP A 745 -11.73 -7.68 -33.97
C ASP A 745 -12.59 -8.90 -33.67
N CYS A 746 -13.91 -8.71 -33.62
CA CYS A 746 -14.85 -9.81 -33.40
C CYS A 746 -14.84 -10.86 -34.53
N ALA A 747 -14.38 -10.52 -35.74
CA ALA A 747 -14.20 -11.51 -36.79
C ALA A 747 -13.10 -12.54 -36.45
N ALA A 748 -12.14 -12.16 -35.61
CA ALA A 748 -11.09 -13.04 -35.08
C ALA A 748 -11.52 -13.77 -33.79
N ALA A 749 -12.66 -13.41 -33.19
CA ALA A 749 -13.10 -13.90 -31.90
C ALA A 749 -14.01 -15.15 -31.97
N GLY A 750 -13.90 -15.96 -33.03
CA GLY A 750 -14.85 -17.07 -33.29
C GLY A 750 -14.94 -18.17 -32.23
N GLN A 751 -14.02 -18.19 -31.25
CA GLN A 751 -13.98 -19.17 -30.16
C GLN A 751 -14.16 -18.55 -28.76
N ILE A 752 -14.34 -17.23 -28.67
CA ILE A 752 -14.57 -16.56 -27.38
C ILE A 752 -15.93 -16.96 -26.82
N ARG A 753 -16.01 -17.12 -25.50
CA ARG A 753 -17.24 -17.54 -24.81
C ARG A 753 -17.64 -16.52 -23.74
N PHE A 754 -17.91 -15.29 -24.17
CA PHE A 754 -18.44 -14.21 -23.33
C PHE A 754 -19.96 -14.19 -23.36
N TRP A 755 -20.60 -14.68 -22.30
CA TRP A 755 -22.03 -14.95 -22.28
C TRP A 755 -22.72 -14.29 -21.08
N GLU A 756 -23.95 -13.83 -21.28
CA GLU A 756 -24.80 -13.30 -20.19
C GLU A 756 -26.20 -13.95 -20.23
N TYR A 757 -26.87 -13.98 -19.08
CA TYR A 757 -28.27 -14.36 -18.96
C TYR A 757 -28.93 -13.57 -17.84
N HIS A 758 -30.01 -12.86 -18.16
CA HIS A 758 -30.89 -12.21 -17.19
C HIS A 758 -30.14 -11.28 -16.21
N SER A 759 -29.22 -10.47 -16.75
CA SER A 759 -28.54 -9.41 -15.99
C SER A 759 -29.50 -8.27 -15.64
N THR A 760 -29.45 -7.78 -14.41
CA THR A 760 -30.27 -6.65 -13.93
C THR A 760 -29.42 -5.50 -13.39
N ASP A 761 -30.02 -4.33 -13.19
CA ASP A 761 -29.46 -3.33 -12.32
C ASP A 761 -29.53 -3.78 -10.83
N LEU A 762 -28.95 -3.00 -9.92
CA LEU A 762 -29.03 -3.29 -8.48
C LEU A 762 -30.45 -3.18 -7.89
N ALA A 763 -31.39 -2.57 -8.60
CA ALA A 763 -32.80 -2.47 -8.22
C ALA A 763 -33.66 -3.64 -8.78
N GLY A 764 -33.08 -4.50 -9.62
CA GLY A 764 -33.74 -5.66 -10.23
C GLY A 764 -34.38 -5.41 -11.60
N HIS A 765 -34.15 -4.26 -12.24
CA HIS A 765 -34.64 -4.03 -13.60
C HIS A 765 -33.70 -4.66 -14.64
N PRO A 766 -34.21 -5.28 -15.72
CA PRO A 766 -33.36 -5.84 -16.77
C PRO A 766 -32.44 -4.79 -17.41
N LEU A 767 -31.17 -5.15 -17.65
CA LEU A 767 -30.21 -4.30 -18.37
C LEU A 767 -30.44 -4.37 -19.88
N ASP A 768 -30.14 -3.27 -20.58
CA ASP A 768 -30.07 -3.27 -22.04
C ASP A 768 -28.77 -3.93 -22.52
N THR A 769 -28.89 -5.17 -22.99
CA THR A 769 -27.76 -5.94 -23.53
C THR A 769 -27.59 -5.80 -25.05
N THR A 770 -28.40 -4.96 -25.73
CA THR A 770 -28.34 -4.82 -27.19
C THR A 770 -27.09 -4.09 -27.68
N VAL A 771 -26.44 -3.35 -26.79
CA VAL A 771 -25.21 -2.58 -27.03
C VAL A 771 -23.94 -3.30 -26.58
N ARG A 772 -24.04 -4.57 -26.14
CA ARG A 772 -22.88 -5.39 -25.77
C ARG A 772 -21.98 -5.65 -26.97
N LEU A 773 -20.72 -5.98 -26.69
CA LEU A 773 -19.72 -6.38 -27.70
C LEU A 773 -20.30 -7.42 -28.66
N ALA A 774 -20.16 -7.20 -29.97
CA ALA A 774 -20.86 -7.99 -31.00
C ALA A 774 -20.54 -9.50 -31.01
N CYS A 775 -19.38 -9.91 -30.50
CA CYS A 775 -18.98 -11.31 -30.36
C CYS A 775 -19.29 -11.91 -28.97
N SER A 776 -19.99 -11.18 -28.09
CA SER A 776 -20.66 -11.75 -26.91
C SER A 776 -22.06 -12.27 -27.27
N ARG A 777 -22.70 -13.04 -26.38
CA ARG A 777 -24.08 -13.51 -26.61
C ARG A 777 -24.92 -13.59 -25.35
N GLN A 778 -26.25 -13.57 -25.52
CA GLN A 778 -27.20 -13.99 -24.48
C GLN A 778 -27.42 -15.51 -24.53
N LEU A 779 -27.43 -16.17 -23.37
CA LEU A 779 -27.74 -17.60 -23.27
C LEU A 779 -29.26 -17.86 -23.44
N GLY A 780 -29.61 -19.08 -23.87
CA GLY A 780 -30.98 -19.59 -23.73
C GLY A 780 -31.24 -20.23 -22.36
N ASP A 781 -32.51 -20.44 -22.02
CA ASP A 781 -32.94 -20.98 -20.71
C ASP A 781 -32.30 -22.33 -20.36
N ALA A 782 -32.19 -23.24 -21.32
CA ALA A 782 -31.63 -24.57 -21.11
C ALA A 782 -30.11 -24.52 -20.83
N GLU A 783 -29.38 -23.67 -21.55
CA GLU A 783 -27.94 -23.46 -21.33
C GLU A 783 -27.69 -22.80 -19.98
N ALA A 784 -28.47 -21.78 -19.65
CA ALA A 784 -28.39 -21.12 -18.35
C ALA A 784 -28.74 -22.08 -17.21
N ALA A 785 -29.74 -22.95 -17.36
CA ALA A 785 -30.07 -23.98 -16.37
C ALA A 785 -28.91 -24.94 -16.11
N GLN A 786 -28.19 -25.37 -17.15
CA GLN A 786 -27.00 -26.22 -17.00
C GLN A 786 -25.85 -25.48 -16.33
N LEU A 787 -25.55 -24.25 -16.77
CA LEU A 787 -24.45 -23.44 -16.24
C LEU A 787 -24.73 -22.85 -14.85
N ARG A 788 -25.96 -22.96 -14.33
CA ARG A 788 -26.30 -22.66 -12.93
C ARG A 788 -25.90 -23.76 -11.95
N ASP A 789 -25.70 -24.99 -12.44
CA ASP A 789 -25.29 -26.10 -11.61
C ASP A 789 -23.75 -26.19 -11.57
N PRO A 790 -23.11 -25.90 -10.42
CA PRO A 790 -21.65 -25.98 -10.32
C PRO A 790 -21.13 -27.39 -10.64
N SER A 791 -21.91 -28.45 -10.39
CA SER A 791 -21.47 -29.82 -10.70
C SER A 791 -21.36 -30.09 -12.19
N PHE A 792 -22.15 -29.42 -13.02
CA PHE A 792 -22.02 -29.49 -14.47
C PHE A 792 -20.69 -28.87 -14.92
N VAL A 793 -20.36 -27.68 -14.39
CA VAL A 793 -19.10 -26.96 -14.68
C VAL A 793 -17.88 -27.74 -14.17
N PHE A 794 -18.02 -28.42 -13.03
CA PHE A 794 -16.95 -29.20 -12.41
C PHE A 794 -16.97 -30.69 -12.77
N ALA A 795 -17.60 -31.07 -13.89
CA ALA A 795 -17.60 -32.44 -14.40
C ALA A 795 -18.01 -33.51 -13.36
N GLY A 796 -19.04 -33.21 -12.56
CA GLY A 796 -19.64 -34.10 -11.56
C GLY A 796 -19.16 -33.90 -10.13
N TRP A 797 -18.19 -33.00 -9.87
CA TRP A 797 -17.85 -32.65 -8.49
C TRP A 797 -18.94 -31.78 -7.86
N HIS A 798 -19.41 -32.17 -6.67
CA HIS A 798 -20.38 -31.42 -5.88
C HIS A 798 -19.64 -30.70 -4.73
N PRO A 799 -19.45 -29.38 -4.80
CA PRO A 799 -18.81 -28.62 -3.73
C PRO A 799 -19.60 -28.75 -2.43
N VAL A 800 -18.91 -29.00 -1.32
CA VAL A 800 -19.51 -29.03 0.01
C VAL A 800 -19.06 -27.80 0.76
N VAL A 801 -20.01 -26.95 1.14
CA VAL A 801 -19.74 -25.74 1.94
C VAL A 801 -19.95 -26.08 3.42
N PRO A 802 -18.92 -25.94 4.27
CA PRO A 802 -19.09 -26.09 5.71
C PRO A 802 -20.15 -25.12 6.24
N ARG A 803 -21.04 -25.63 7.11
CA ARG A 803 -22.01 -24.79 7.82
C ARG A 803 -21.26 -23.84 8.75
N SER A 804 -21.78 -22.62 8.92
CA SER A 804 -21.27 -21.73 9.96
C SER A 804 -21.59 -22.38 11.32
N GLU A 805 -20.59 -22.54 12.18
CA GLU A 805 -20.79 -23.02 13.56
C GLU A 805 -21.32 -21.92 14.51
N ARG A 806 -22.00 -20.90 13.97
CA ARG A 806 -22.54 -19.77 14.73
C ARG A 806 -24.04 -19.66 14.67
#